data_AF-A0A433K7F3-F1
#
_entry.id   AF-A0A433K7F3-F1
#
_cell.length_a   1.000
_cell.length_b   1.000
_cell.length_c   1.000
_cell.angle_alpha   90.00
_cell.angle_beta   90.00
_cell.angle_gamma   90.00
#
_symmetry.space_group_name_H-M   'P 1'
#
loop_
_entity.id
_entity.type
_entity.pdbx_description
1 polymer ?
#
loop_
_entity_poly.entity_id
_entity_poly.type
_entity_poly.pdbx_seq_one_letter_code
_entity_poly.pdbx_strand_id
1 'polypeptide(L)'
;MTFTLTLLGTDTAYTPGRLENAYDKAETLSYISTMIQGSPQAVDECTQFRNSNVTVVNGPTTLGQEVGDRIARGVQAILEAISRGEENISIIAHSRGAVEAILVAHELERIQSLLSDPNYDRRQLTNSVCKYTRTAMSGIHREALEAINLDQVASHIGKVKLSILNIDPVPGGNYMVVTHASSLAWRDPRFYRVPKIVSEYEQYTYENERTRCFKAIVPKCDSPDTQFKLVSLPGHHGTGSGNLSDQQRKINPDGSTDHVQELVLIKIIEFLKRHDVTLHPGNNPDDPFAELISPLFDGTEYSPDFNNRVQALYHHLYDQIITNREAYRRFNQTSYAVLGQEQAFIRRIWNVLDQRIVHYQAHNDTYLESVVPVVPGGRFLNYEHARIHLTHELGLRNNAPLSETINGSVQRFVNLCRHTKALKDLKDRPAALANITDSVRLDTLAATIETKEGFALMLDGLKMLIEEVRRPYLQDQLTNPEERESLYYAVQSAFVEFRNLARDPGNEVAQKINEVLNTSLQSTLTSKRESLAEDYKNISIKLKENTFFNVLQDKLQEISTNLNQLSDGHNSNEYQLDIKIRRTLDDMQQLSERNPNPQAIREFIDQELISYREFAEQLTSEHSTELTNNSLQWVNGVMNEALDDSIDYDTENLMAEVISAHHRLEHFRVKLPDFKAFNDELDYTKWNNELEEQRDHLIRLVAEYIVDHNLDLLRDIKPLFANNDALYKQIEGLAIGLGAVNHVEMELARRNTTISELQLQLRTLERQNEEQQKGTLALESAKRLLEQQNASLGRENQVLKANVSSLTSDNARLEESLAAVKGEKSELEAVISTLTDDKARLEESLASLKGQKLALGTGIARLAAENQRKSALLQQSNKIALNEHRALADENQSLKDVLNNDTELQCQILVRSKLIPLTQEYLIHLAKEVKQSVNHELVVTNVSIPSLIEDIRRIDVWPENESSSILKKKFDSVSALYEHLNDDRVIKPSDKVIGFYTKLNEANEDIKKHKDPKWQRYIANTAAVIGIVLTGVLPGLAALAIVSAVTGNSPKFWQSKGQTFIEKAKEEVNHNLPTISPTKGS
;
A
#
# COMPACT_ATOMS: atom_id res chain seq x y z
N MET A 1 -44.62 4.84 -25.91
CA MET A 1 -44.29 5.93 -26.87
C MET A 1 -42.83 5.78 -27.27
N THR A 2 -42.49 6.10 -28.51
CA THR A 2 -41.17 5.83 -29.11
C THR A 2 -40.46 7.13 -29.48
N PHE A 3 -39.13 7.14 -29.39
CA PHE A 3 -38.32 8.27 -29.85
C PHE A 3 -37.05 7.79 -30.55
N THR A 4 -36.65 8.49 -31.62
CA THR A 4 -35.46 8.17 -32.40
C THR A 4 -34.45 9.32 -32.35
N LEU A 5 -33.20 9.00 -32.04
CA LEU A 5 -32.07 9.91 -32.22
C LEU A 5 -31.29 9.49 -33.46
N THR A 6 -31.03 10.44 -34.35
CA THR A 6 -30.18 10.25 -35.53
C THR A 6 -28.89 11.06 -35.37
N LEU A 7 -27.73 10.38 -35.39
CA LEU A 7 -26.41 11.03 -35.29
C LEU A 7 -25.63 10.84 -36.59
N LEU A 8 -25.35 11.95 -37.27
CA LEU A 8 -24.69 11.93 -38.58
C LEU A 8 -23.16 11.84 -38.46
N GLY A 9 -22.51 11.37 -39.53
CA GLY A 9 -21.07 11.18 -39.59
C GLY A 9 -20.23 12.44 -39.71
N THR A 10 -18.91 12.31 -39.66
CA THR A 10 -17.98 13.44 -39.80
C THR A 10 -18.29 14.28 -41.04
N ASP A 11 -18.34 15.61 -40.88
CA ASP A 11 -18.67 16.59 -41.92
C ASP A 11 -20.00 16.32 -42.67
N THR A 12 -20.90 15.53 -42.06
CA THR A 12 -22.21 15.21 -42.62
C THR A 12 -23.29 16.10 -42.01
N ALA A 13 -24.02 16.80 -42.87
CA ALA A 13 -25.19 17.60 -42.51
C ALA A 13 -26.47 16.92 -42.99
N TYR A 14 -27.60 17.27 -42.38
CA TYR A 14 -28.92 16.77 -42.74
C TYR A 14 -29.23 17.00 -44.21
N THR A 15 -29.19 15.92 -45.00
CA THR A 15 -29.31 15.95 -46.46
C THR A 15 -30.27 14.84 -46.94
N PRO A 16 -31.59 15.01 -46.77
CA PRO A 16 -32.58 13.97 -47.09
C PRO A 16 -32.83 13.76 -48.59
N GLY A 17 -32.13 14.49 -49.46
CA GLY A 17 -32.22 14.37 -50.91
C GLY A 17 -30.85 14.41 -51.56
N ARG A 18 -30.82 14.43 -52.89
CA ARG A 18 -29.58 14.42 -53.68
C ARG A 18 -28.73 15.65 -53.38
N LEU A 19 -27.42 15.44 -53.23
CA LEU A 19 -26.42 16.50 -53.10
C LEU A 19 -25.25 16.23 -54.04
N GLU A 20 -25.06 17.12 -55.01
CA GLU A 20 -23.97 16.98 -55.99
C GLU A 20 -22.61 16.83 -55.30
N ASN A 21 -21.79 15.93 -55.82
CA ASN A 21 -20.45 15.60 -55.31
C ASN A 21 -20.41 15.03 -53.87
N ALA A 22 -21.55 14.68 -53.26
CA ALA A 22 -21.61 14.07 -51.93
C ALA A 22 -22.51 12.83 -51.91
N TYR A 23 -23.82 13.00 -52.19
CA TYR A 23 -24.82 11.94 -52.10
C TYR A 23 -25.59 11.81 -53.41
N ASP A 24 -25.45 10.65 -54.04
CA ASP A 24 -25.98 10.40 -55.38
C ASP A 24 -27.52 10.29 -55.40
N LYS A 25 -28.09 9.69 -54.35
CA LYS A 25 -29.55 9.58 -54.11
C LYS A 25 -30.00 10.49 -52.95
N ALA A 26 -29.56 10.17 -51.74
CA ALA A 26 -29.72 10.96 -50.52
C ALA A 26 -28.74 10.46 -49.46
N GLU A 27 -28.54 11.23 -48.38
CA GLU A 27 -27.89 10.71 -47.18
C GLU A 27 -28.89 9.80 -46.43
N THR A 28 -28.52 8.54 -46.22
CA THR A 28 -29.43 7.46 -45.80
C THR A 28 -30.15 7.75 -44.48
N LEU A 29 -29.43 8.24 -43.47
CA LEU A 29 -30.02 8.49 -42.15
C LEU A 29 -30.93 9.72 -42.14
N SER A 30 -30.55 10.76 -42.89
CA SER A 30 -31.35 11.96 -43.12
C SER A 30 -32.66 11.62 -43.82
N TYR A 31 -32.59 10.81 -44.89
CA TYR A 31 -33.76 10.36 -45.65
C TYR A 31 -34.75 9.59 -44.77
N ILE A 32 -34.29 8.56 -44.04
CA ILE A 32 -35.16 7.77 -43.15
C ILE A 32 -35.79 8.62 -42.06
N SER A 33 -35.03 9.57 -41.50
CA SER A 33 -35.53 10.45 -40.44
C SER A 33 -36.75 11.26 -40.90
N THR A 34 -36.86 11.58 -42.21
CA THR A 34 -38.03 12.28 -42.76
C THR A 34 -39.32 11.48 -42.69
N MET A 35 -39.23 10.15 -42.64
CA MET A 35 -40.38 9.25 -42.53
C MET A 35 -40.94 9.17 -41.11
N ILE A 36 -40.21 9.66 -40.10
CA ILE A 36 -40.66 9.69 -38.70
C ILE A 36 -41.41 11.00 -38.45
N GLN A 37 -42.74 10.94 -38.52
CA GLN A 37 -43.59 12.12 -38.32
C GLN A 37 -43.79 12.43 -36.83
N GLY A 38 -43.94 13.72 -36.51
CA GLY A 38 -44.19 14.19 -35.16
C GLY A 38 -44.49 15.69 -35.16
N SER A 39 -44.80 16.24 -33.97
CA SER A 39 -45.01 17.69 -33.85
C SER A 39 -43.68 18.43 -34.01
N PRO A 40 -43.55 19.41 -34.93
CA PRO A 40 -42.30 20.14 -35.13
C PRO A 40 -41.75 20.77 -33.84
N GLN A 41 -40.43 20.73 -33.66
CA GLN A 41 -39.75 21.32 -32.50
C GLN A 41 -38.70 22.36 -32.96
N ALA A 42 -38.16 23.11 -32.00
CA ALA A 42 -37.14 24.13 -32.29
C ALA A 42 -35.87 23.49 -32.87
N VAL A 43 -35.36 24.09 -33.95
CA VAL A 43 -34.16 23.66 -34.69
C VAL A 43 -33.06 24.70 -34.59
N ASP A 44 -31.82 24.29 -34.82
CA ASP A 44 -30.66 25.18 -34.95
C ASP A 44 -29.72 24.69 -36.07
N GLU A 45 -28.55 25.32 -36.22
CA GLU A 45 -27.58 24.99 -37.27
C GLU A 45 -27.04 23.55 -37.17
N CYS A 46 -27.01 22.97 -35.98
CA CYS A 46 -26.58 21.59 -35.74
C CYS A 46 -27.76 20.61 -35.79
N THR A 47 -28.93 21.01 -35.29
CA THR A 47 -30.13 20.17 -35.23
C THR A 47 -31.17 20.69 -36.21
N GLN A 48 -30.93 20.46 -37.50
CA GLN A 48 -31.72 21.05 -38.59
C GLN A 48 -33.07 20.35 -38.83
N PHE A 49 -33.24 19.12 -38.35
CA PHE A 49 -34.50 18.39 -38.41
C PHE A 49 -34.87 17.80 -37.05
N ARG A 50 -36.00 18.26 -36.51
CA ARG A 50 -36.47 17.87 -35.18
C ARG A 50 -37.98 17.93 -35.07
N ASN A 51 -38.56 16.88 -34.50
CA ASN A 51 -39.95 16.83 -34.09
C ASN A 51 -40.11 16.04 -32.78
N SER A 52 -41.34 15.83 -32.31
CA SER A 52 -41.60 15.14 -31.04
C SER A 52 -41.07 13.70 -30.99
N ASN A 53 -40.86 13.05 -32.13
CA ASN A 53 -40.52 11.63 -32.25
C ASN A 53 -39.11 11.39 -32.80
N VAL A 54 -38.46 12.41 -33.38
CA VAL A 54 -37.09 12.29 -33.89
C VAL A 54 -36.29 13.58 -33.74
N THR A 55 -35.00 13.42 -33.43
CA THR A 55 -34.00 14.49 -33.50
C THR A 55 -32.84 14.05 -34.39
N VAL A 56 -32.52 14.85 -35.41
CA VAL A 56 -31.33 14.65 -36.26
C VAL A 56 -30.26 15.66 -35.89
N VAL A 57 -29.10 15.15 -35.50
CA VAL A 57 -27.93 15.94 -35.12
C VAL A 57 -26.87 15.81 -36.21
N ASN A 58 -26.48 16.94 -36.79
CA ASN A 58 -25.38 17.03 -37.75
C ASN A 58 -24.08 16.55 -37.11
N GLY A 59 -23.23 15.92 -37.91
CA GLY A 59 -21.99 15.37 -37.39
C GLY A 59 -20.99 16.45 -36.95
N PRO A 60 -19.94 16.03 -36.24
CA PRO A 60 -18.81 16.90 -35.89
C PRO A 60 -17.95 17.17 -37.13
N THR A 61 -17.10 18.20 -37.06
CA THR A 61 -16.14 18.46 -38.14
C THR A 61 -15.04 17.40 -38.16
N THR A 62 -14.25 17.34 -39.24
CA THR A 62 -13.02 16.52 -39.28
C THR A 62 -12.18 16.69 -38.00
N LEU A 63 -12.02 17.92 -37.48
CA LEU A 63 -11.24 18.20 -36.26
C LEU A 63 -11.83 17.59 -34.98
N GLY A 64 -13.14 17.31 -34.96
CA GLY A 64 -13.79 16.62 -33.84
C GLY A 64 -13.87 17.43 -32.54
N GLN A 65 -13.66 18.74 -32.58
CA GLN A 65 -13.72 19.58 -31.37
C GLN A 65 -15.16 19.65 -30.82
N GLU A 66 -16.15 19.38 -31.67
CA GLU A 66 -17.58 19.46 -31.37
C GLU A 66 -18.20 18.15 -30.85
N VAL A 67 -17.43 17.05 -30.76
CA VAL A 67 -17.98 15.74 -30.33
C VAL A 67 -18.69 15.82 -28.97
N GLY A 68 -18.18 16.65 -28.06
CA GLY A 68 -18.82 16.89 -26.76
C GLY A 68 -20.19 17.56 -26.86
N ASP A 69 -20.38 18.48 -27.81
CA ASP A 69 -21.67 19.13 -28.09
C ASP A 69 -22.66 18.14 -28.70
N ARG A 70 -22.23 17.31 -29.67
CA ARG A 70 -23.10 16.32 -30.31
C ARG A 70 -23.63 15.28 -29.32
N ILE A 71 -22.76 14.79 -28.43
CA ILE A 71 -23.15 13.89 -27.34
C ILE A 71 -24.12 14.58 -26.38
N ALA A 72 -23.84 15.83 -25.97
CA ALA A 72 -24.72 16.57 -25.07
C ALA A 72 -26.12 16.78 -25.68
N ARG A 73 -26.22 17.06 -26.98
CA ARG A 73 -27.49 17.15 -27.74
C ARG A 73 -28.24 15.83 -27.76
N GLY A 74 -27.54 14.73 -28.05
CA GLY A 74 -28.13 13.39 -28.03
C GLY A 74 -28.71 13.02 -26.67
N VAL A 75 -27.94 13.25 -25.60
CA VAL A 75 -28.38 13.04 -24.21
C VAL A 75 -29.58 13.93 -23.89
N GLN A 76 -29.50 15.23 -24.19
CA GLN A 76 -30.59 16.18 -23.95
C GLN A 76 -31.88 15.72 -24.64
N ALA A 77 -31.82 15.38 -25.94
CA ALA A 77 -32.99 14.97 -26.72
C ALA A 77 -33.66 13.71 -26.16
N ILE A 78 -32.86 12.71 -25.77
CA ILE A 78 -33.38 11.47 -25.18
C ILE A 78 -33.96 11.71 -23.79
N LEU A 79 -33.32 12.50 -22.93
CA LEU A 79 -33.85 12.83 -21.60
C LEU A 79 -35.17 13.62 -21.70
N GLU A 80 -35.27 14.54 -22.67
CA GLU A 80 -36.53 15.24 -22.96
C GLU A 80 -37.63 14.25 -23.39
N ALA A 81 -37.29 13.24 -24.19
CA ALA A 81 -38.24 12.17 -24.56
C ALA A 81 -38.66 11.32 -23.34
N ILE A 82 -37.72 10.86 -22.55
CA ILE A 82 -38.02 10.08 -21.33
C ILE A 82 -38.89 10.88 -20.36
N SER A 83 -38.68 12.21 -20.28
CA SER A 83 -39.51 13.10 -19.44
C SER A 83 -40.97 13.19 -19.87
N ARG A 84 -41.28 12.83 -21.12
CA ARG A 84 -42.65 12.77 -21.67
C ARG A 84 -43.30 11.37 -21.56
N GLY A 85 -42.53 10.36 -21.14
CA GLY A 85 -43.00 8.98 -20.95
C GLY A 85 -42.56 7.99 -22.03
N GLU A 86 -41.61 8.35 -22.89
CA GLU A 86 -41.05 7.48 -23.91
C GLU A 86 -40.14 6.42 -23.26
N GLU A 87 -40.45 5.14 -23.50
CA GLU A 87 -39.71 3.99 -22.95
C GLU A 87 -38.94 3.22 -24.04
N ASN A 88 -39.33 3.33 -25.32
CA ASN A 88 -38.60 2.72 -26.44
C ASN A 88 -37.76 3.81 -27.13
N ILE A 89 -36.44 3.73 -27.01
CA ILE A 89 -35.52 4.71 -27.58
C ILE A 89 -34.63 4.01 -28.62
N SER A 90 -34.60 4.54 -29.83
CA SER A 90 -33.76 4.05 -30.91
C SER A 90 -32.68 5.08 -31.27
N ILE A 91 -31.44 4.65 -31.45
CA ILE A 91 -30.38 5.49 -32.03
C ILE A 91 -29.97 4.88 -33.37
N ILE A 92 -29.97 5.69 -34.43
CA ILE A 92 -29.40 5.33 -35.72
C ILE A 92 -28.24 6.28 -36.03
N ALA A 93 -27.08 5.75 -36.37
CA ALA A 93 -25.89 6.59 -36.48
C ALA A 93 -24.84 6.06 -37.47
N HIS A 94 -24.02 6.97 -38.01
CA HIS A 94 -22.94 6.65 -38.97
C HIS A 94 -21.61 7.26 -38.54
N SER A 95 -20.50 6.59 -38.83
CA SER A 95 -19.14 7.13 -38.70
C SER A 95 -18.84 7.62 -37.27
N ARG A 96 -18.39 8.86 -37.11
CA ARG A 96 -18.13 9.47 -35.80
C ARG A 96 -19.42 9.65 -34.99
N GLY A 97 -20.55 9.90 -35.63
CA GLY A 97 -21.87 9.88 -35.00
C GLY A 97 -22.22 8.53 -34.38
N ALA A 98 -21.77 7.42 -34.98
CA ALA A 98 -21.94 6.08 -34.41
C ALA A 98 -21.05 5.86 -33.16
N VAL A 99 -19.88 6.50 -33.09
CA VAL A 99 -19.06 6.52 -31.86
C VAL A 99 -19.72 7.41 -30.79
N GLU A 100 -20.29 8.55 -31.19
CA GLU A 100 -21.08 9.41 -30.31
C GLU A 100 -22.30 8.66 -29.74
N ALA A 101 -22.98 7.82 -30.52
CA ALA A 101 -24.10 6.99 -30.07
C ALA A 101 -23.72 6.07 -28.89
N ILE A 102 -22.55 5.44 -28.96
CA ILE A 102 -22.02 4.59 -27.87
C ILE A 102 -21.85 5.45 -26.61
N LEU A 103 -21.29 6.65 -26.73
CA LEU A 103 -21.09 7.52 -25.58
C LEU A 103 -22.37 8.16 -25.06
N VAL A 104 -23.35 8.46 -25.91
CA VAL A 104 -24.69 8.87 -25.49
C VAL A 104 -25.29 7.78 -24.60
N ALA A 105 -25.16 6.50 -24.97
CA ALA A 105 -25.63 5.39 -24.15
C ALA A 105 -24.91 5.33 -22.78
N HIS A 106 -23.59 5.56 -22.73
CA HIS A 106 -22.84 5.60 -21.47
C HIS A 106 -23.30 6.74 -20.56
N GLU A 107 -23.56 7.91 -21.13
CA GLU A 107 -24.08 9.05 -20.36
C GLU A 107 -25.51 8.79 -19.85
N LEU A 108 -26.35 8.11 -20.64
CA LEU A 108 -27.69 7.72 -20.18
C LEU A 108 -27.64 6.69 -19.04
N GLU A 109 -26.76 5.69 -19.08
CA GLU A 109 -26.55 4.74 -17.97
C GLU A 109 -26.02 5.43 -16.71
N ARG A 110 -25.08 6.37 -16.88
CA ARG A 110 -24.57 7.19 -15.76
C ARG A 110 -25.71 8.00 -15.12
N ILE A 111 -26.57 8.61 -15.93
CA ILE A 111 -27.70 9.42 -15.44
C ILE A 111 -28.77 8.52 -14.80
N GLN A 112 -29.05 7.35 -15.37
CA GLN A 112 -29.92 6.34 -14.76
C GLN A 112 -29.41 5.95 -13.36
N SER A 113 -28.11 5.70 -13.24
CA SER A 113 -27.46 5.39 -11.96
C SER A 113 -27.55 6.56 -10.98
N LEU A 114 -27.33 7.80 -11.44
CA LEU A 114 -27.47 9.00 -10.63
C LEU A 114 -28.90 9.16 -10.09
N LEU A 115 -29.91 9.02 -10.96
CA LEU A 115 -31.32 9.19 -10.61
C LEU A 115 -31.90 8.03 -9.78
N SER A 116 -31.16 6.93 -9.63
CA SER A 116 -31.55 5.82 -8.75
C SER A 116 -31.44 6.17 -7.25
N ASP A 117 -30.66 7.20 -6.90
CA ASP A 117 -30.59 7.75 -5.55
C ASP A 117 -31.69 8.82 -5.35
N PRO A 118 -32.65 8.64 -4.43
CA PRO A 118 -33.69 9.65 -4.14
C PRO A 118 -33.14 11.02 -3.71
N ASN A 119 -31.88 11.09 -3.26
CA ASN A 119 -31.22 12.31 -2.79
C ASN A 119 -30.09 12.78 -3.72
N TYR A 120 -30.13 12.40 -5.00
CA TYR A 120 -29.08 12.76 -5.95
C TYR A 120 -28.84 14.28 -6.03
N ASP A 121 -27.57 14.68 -6.17
CA ASP A 121 -27.22 16.08 -6.42
C ASP A 121 -27.41 16.41 -7.90
N ARG A 122 -28.39 17.27 -8.22
CA ARG A 122 -28.71 17.70 -9.59
C ARG A 122 -27.48 18.27 -10.33
N ARG A 123 -26.51 18.84 -9.62
CA ARG A 123 -25.26 19.35 -10.23
C ARG A 123 -24.40 18.25 -10.85
N GLN A 124 -24.62 16.98 -10.48
CA GLN A 124 -23.93 15.85 -11.08
C GLN A 124 -24.48 15.45 -12.46
N LEU A 125 -25.62 16.00 -12.89
CA LEU A 125 -26.19 15.74 -14.21
C LEU A 125 -25.19 16.09 -15.32
N THR A 126 -24.52 17.24 -15.20
CA THR A 126 -23.52 17.70 -16.18
C THR A 126 -22.12 17.12 -15.97
N ASN A 127 -21.91 16.31 -14.94
CA ASN A 127 -20.60 15.74 -14.58
C ASN A 127 -20.25 14.48 -15.40
N SER A 128 -20.22 14.64 -16.73
CA SER A 128 -19.77 13.61 -17.67
C SER A 128 -18.31 13.20 -17.39
N VAL A 129 -18.00 11.92 -17.63
CA VAL A 129 -16.63 11.38 -17.57
C VAL A 129 -15.77 11.95 -18.69
N CYS A 130 -16.33 12.15 -19.88
CA CYS A 130 -15.65 12.84 -20.98
C CYS A 130 -15.58 14.35 -20.72
N LYS A 131 -14.36 14.91 -20.82
CA LYS A 131 -14.07 16.33 -20.65
C LYS A 131 -14.82 17.21 -21.67
N TYR A 132 -14.89 16.81 -22.93
CA TYR A 132 -15.57 17.57 -23.98
C TYR A 132 -17.07 17.64 -23.72
N THR A 133 -17.69 16.49 -23.44
CA THR A 133 -19.12 16.39 -23.11
C THR A 133 -19.46 17.14 -21.83
N ARG A 134 -18.63 17.04 -20.78
CA ARG A 134 -18.81 17.80 -19.53
C ARG A 134 -18.78 19.30 -19.76
N THR A 135 -17.84 19.78 -20.58
CA THR A 135 -17.74 21.19 -20.96
C THR A 135 -19.00 21.66 -21.70
N ALA A 136 -19.48 20.87 -22.67
CA ALA A 136 -20.69 21.20 -23.42
C ALA A 136 -21.95 21.20 -22.54
N MET A 137 -22.13 20.16 -21.70
CA MET A 137 -23.25 20.04 -20.75
C MET A 137 -23.26 21.15 -19.69
N SER A 138 -22.08 21.57 -19.20
CA SER A 138 -21.98 22.64 -18.18
C SER A 138 -21.99 24.05 -18.79
N GLY A 139 -21.81 24.16 -20.11
CA GLY A 139 -21.82 25.40 -20.86
C GLY A 139 -23.13 25.59 -21.61
N ILE A 140 -23.08 25.48 -22.94
CA ILE A 140 -24.18 25.82 -23.86
C ILE A 140 -25.46 24.97 -23.65
N HIS A 141 -25.36 23.75 -23.13
CA HIS A 141 -26.52 22.88 -22.89
C HIS A 141 -27.06 22.94 -21.46
N ARG A 142 -26.43 23.72 -20.56
CA ARG A 142 -26.78 23.71 -19.14
C ARG A 142 -28.23 24.10 -18.89
N GLU A 143 -28.68 25.21 -19.48
CA GLU A 143 -30.04 25.72 -19.28
C GLU A 143 -31.10 24.73 -19.80
N ALA A 144 -30.83 24.10 -20.94
CA ALA A 144 -31.74 23.11 -21.52
C ALA A 144 -31.84 21.85 -20.65
N LEU A 145 -30.71 21.34 -20.16
CA LEU A 145 -30.67 20.19 -19.24
C LEU A 145 -31.33 20.52 -17.89
N GLU A 146 -31.15 21.74 -17.38
CA GLU A 146 -31.80 22.20 -16.15
C GLU A 146 -33.31 22.36 -16.30
N ALA A 147 -33.82 22.61 -17.50
CA ALA A 147 -35.25 22.70 -17.78
C ALA A 147 -35.96 21.33 -17.85
N ILE A 148 -35.22 20.22 -17.96
CA ILE A 148 -35.80 18.87 -18.03
C ILE A 148 -36.45 18.48 -16.71
N ASN A 149 -37.67 17.92 -16.79
CA ASN A 149 -38.39 17.37 -15.66
C ASN A 149 -37.77 16.02 -15.23
N LEU A 150 -36.73 16.09 -14.37
CA LEU A 150 -35.99 14.92 -13.91
C LEU A 150 -36.81 13.97 -13.03
N ASP A 151 -37.87 14.43 -12.38
CA ASP A 151 -38.76 13.55 -11.60
C ASP A 151 -39.49 12.58 -12.53
N GLN A 152 -39.96 13.09 -13.68
CA GLN A 152 -40.52 12.23 -14.73
C GLN A 152 -39.45 11.32 -15.33
N VAL A 153 -38.24 11.85 -15.60
CA VAL A 153 -37.14 11.02 -16.11
C VAL A 153 -36.84 9.87 -15.15
N ALA A 154 -36.70 10.12 -13.85
CA ALA A 154 -36.42 9.11 -12.84
C ALA A 154 -37.49 8.00 -12.81
N SER A 155 -38.77 8.35 -13.04
CA SER A 155 -39.86 7.38 -13.08
C SER A 155 -39.91 6.48 -14.33
N HIS A 156 -39.22 6.87 -15.41
CA HIS A 156 -39.27 6.17 -16.70
C HIS A 156 -37.92 5.57 -17.14
N ILE A 157 -36.78 6.18 -16.78
CA ILE A 157 -35.45 5.78 -17.27
C ILE A 157 -35.06 4.34 -16.90
N GLY A 158 -35.58 3.80 -15.79
CA GLY A 158 -35.39 2.40 -15.40
C GLY A 158 -36.13 1.39 -16.29
N LYS A 159 -37.07 1.84 -17.12
CA LYS A 159 -37.87 1.01 -18.05
C LYS A 159 -37.43 1.19 -19.51
N VAL A 160 -36.48 2.08 -19.76
CA VAL A 160 -36.03 2.40 -21.12
C VAL A 160 -35.39 1.18 -21.76
N LYS A 161 -35.86 0.85 -22.97
CA LYS A 161 -35.21 -0.08 -23.89
C LYS A 161 -34.47 0.74 -24.93
N LEU A 162 -33.15 0.80 -24.78
CA LEU A 162 -32.28 1.53 -25.70
C LEU A 162 -31.75 0.56 -26.77
N SER A 163 -32.08 0.84 -28.03
CA SER A 163 -31.57 0.08 -29.18
C SER A 163 -30.71 0.97 -30.07
N ILE A 164 -29.58 0.44 -30.56
CA ILE A 164 -28.63 1.20 -31.37
C ILE A 164 -28.35 0.45 -32.68
N LEU A 165 -28.45 1.16 -33.81
CA LEU A 165 -27.97 0.70 -35.11
C LEU A 165 -26.86 1.65 -35.59
N ASN A 166 -25.64 1.13 -35.63
CA ASN A 166 -24.44 1.85 -36.01
C ASN A 166 -23.93 1.41 -37.39
N ILE A 167 -23.57 2.39 -38.21
CA ILE A 167 -22.93 2.18 -39.51
C ILE A 167 -21.48 2.66 -39.41
N ASP A 168 -20.55 1.71 -39.51
CA ASP A 168 -19.09 1.87 -39.57
C ASP A 168 -18.54 2.89 -38.55
N PRO A 169 -18.64 2.60 -37.23
CA PRO A 169 -18.27 3.54 -36.16
C PRO A 169 -16.76 3.83 -36.17
N VAL A 170 -16.37 5.06 -36.51
CA VAL A 170 -14.97 5.47 -36.70
C VAL A 170 -14.66 6.69 -35.81
N PRO A 171 -13.69 6.61 -34.88
CA PRO A 171 -13.37 7.72 -33.96
C PRO A 171 -12.41 8.76 -34.57
N GLY A 172 -11.80 8.44 -35.72
CA GLY A 172 -10.70 9.19 -36.33
C GLY A 172 -9.32 8.67 -35.91
N GLY A 173 -8.26 9.19 -36.52
CA GLY A 173 -6.87 8.76 -36.31
C GLY A 173 -5.89 9.93 -36.43
N ASN A 174 -4.64 9.72 -36.02
CA ASN A 174 -3.60 10.75 -36.08
C ASN A 174 -2.97 10.80 -37.48
N TYR A 175 -2.99 11.97 -38.14
CA TYR A 175 -2.31 12.17 -39.43
C TYR A 175 -1.66 13.56 -39.54
N MET A 176 -0.32 13.57 -39.54
CA MET A 176 0.52 14.77 -39.36
C MET A 176 0.37 15.85 -40.45
N VAL A 177 0.05 15.51 -41.71
CA VAL A 177 -0.09 16.50 -42.81
C VAL A 177 -1.27 17.45 -42.58
N VAL A 178 -2.29 17.01 -41.85
CA VAL A 178 -3.49 17.80 -41.54
C VAL A 178 -3.43 18.40 -40.13
N THR A 179 -2.54 17.91 -39.25
CA THR A 179 -2.62 18.16 -37.79
C THR A 179 -1.34 18.70 -37.19
N HIS A 180 -1.04 19.97 -37.48
CA HIS A 180 0.10 20.64 -36.85
C HIS A 180 -0.13 21.04 -35.37
N ALA A 181 -1.33 20.87 -34.78
CA ALA A 181 -1.58 21.32 -33.40
C ALA A 181 -2.68 20.62 -32.56
N SER A 182 -3.41 19.62 -33.05
CA SER A 182 -4.46 18.93 -32.25
C SER A 182 -4.71 17.51 -32.74
N SER A 183 -4.74 16.53 -31.83
CA SER A 183 -5.01 15.12 -32.15
C SER A 183 -6.38 14.96 -32.81
N LEU A 184 -6.41 14.63 -34.11
CA LEU A 184 -7.65 14.21 -34.80
C LEU A 184 -8.22 12.92 -34.20
N ALA A 185 -7.37 12.08 -33.62
CA ALA A 185 -7.79 10.88 -32.91
C ALA A 185 -8.58 11.28 -31.66
N TRP A 186 -9.89 11.08 -31.72
CA TRP A 186 -10.69 11.06 -30.52
C TRP A 186 -10.37 9.76 -29.79
N ARG A 187 -10.02 9.86 -28.50
CA ARG A 187 -9.67 8.70 -27.65
C ARG A 187 -10.55 8.71 -26.41
N ASP A 188 -11.30 7.63 -26.23
CA ASP A 188 -12.10 7.36 -25.04
C ASP A 188 -12.21 5.84 -24.89
N PRO A 189 -11.78 5.23 -23.76
CA PRO A 189 -11.84 3.79 -23.58
C PRO A 189 -13.28 3.24 -23.66
N ARG A 190 -14.29 4.08 -23.45
CA ARG A 190 -15.71 3.70 -23.53
C ARG A 190 -16.18 3.37 -24.93
N PHE A 191 -15.45 3.78 -25.98
CA PHE A 191 -15.76 3.39 -27.37
C PHE A 191 -15.89 1.89 -27.55
N TYR A 192 -15.08 1.14 -26.82
CA TYR A 192 -14.96 -0.30 -26.98
C TYR A 192 -15.97 -1.07 -26.13
N ARG A 193 -16.91 -0.38 -25.46
CA ARG A 193 -17.84 -0.95 -24.51
C ARG A 193 -19.26 -0.47 -24.82
N VAL A 194 -20.21 -1.39 -24.96
CA VAL A 194 -21.65 -1.07 -25.02
C VAL A 194 -22.22 -1.21 -23.60
N PRO A 195 -22.78 -0.14 -23.00
CA PRO A 195 -23.25 -0.17 -21.62
C PRO A 195 -24.53 -1.01 -21.47
N LYS A 196 -24.84 -1.42 -20.24
CA LYS A 196 -25.93 -2.37 -19.92
C LYS A 196 -27.33 -1.81 -20.17
N ILE A 197 -27.48 -0.48 -20.21
CA ILE A 197 -28.74 0.16 -20.60
C ILE A 197 -29.17 -0.19 -22.03
N VAL A 198 -28.23 -0.61 -22.90
CA VAL A 198 -28.51 -1.00 -24.28
C VAL A 198 -29.06 -2.42 -24.31
N SER A 199 -30.30 -2.56 -24.79
CA SER A 199 -30.95 -3.86 -25.00
C SER A 199 -30.53 -4.52 -26.31
N GLU A 200 -30.24 -3.73 -27.35
CA GLU A 200 -29.87 -4.22 -28.68
C GLU A 200 -28.85 -3.29 -29.34
N TYR A 201 -27.80 -3.87 -29.92
CA TYR A 201 -26.75 -3.17 -30.65
C TYR A 201 -26.48 -3.88 -31.98
N GLU A 202 -26.87 -3.27 -33.09
CA GLU A 202 -26.61 -3.73 -34.45
C GLU A 202 -25.55 -2.85 -35.12
N GLN A 203 -24.56 -3.47 -35.76
CA GLN A 203 -23.46 -2.77 -36.44
C GLN A 203 -23.23 -3.29 -37.84
N TYR A 204 -23.07 -2.35 -38.78
CA TYR A 204 -22.66 -2.60 -40.16
C TYR A 204 -21.26 -2.06 -40.41
N THR A 205 -20.33 -2.88 -40.89
CA THR A 205 -18.94 -2.49 -41.17
C THR A 205 -18.58 -2.80 -42.62
N TYR A 206 -17.80 -1.93 -43.28
CA TYR A 206 -17.50 -2.07 -44.70
C TYR A 206 -16.15 -2.76 -44.99
N GLU A 207 -16.17 -3.71 -45.92
CA GLU A 207 -15.03 -4.61 -46.24
C GLU A 207 -13.94 -3.96 -47.09
N ASN A 208 -14.28 -2.96 -47.91
CA ASN A 208 -13.39 -2.41 -48.95
C ASN A 208 -12.81 -1.04 -48.59
N GLU A 209 -13.01 -0.56 -47.37
CA GLU A 209 -12.35 0.67 -46.91
C GLU A 209 -10.86 0.43 -46.59
N ARG A 210 -9.99 1.30 -47.11
CA ARG A 210 -8.53 1.26 -46.96
C ARG A 210 -7.92 2.60 -46.59
N THR A 211 -8.71 3.65 -46.45
CA THR A 211 -8.25 5.00 -46.13
C THR A 211 -7.66 5.07 -44.74
N ARG A 212 -6.60 5.87 -44.58
CA ARG A 212 -6.05 6.18 -43.26
C ARG A 212 -7.06 6.76 -42.29
N CYS A 213 -6.92 6.46 -41.00
CA CYS A 213 -7.76 7.00 -39.92
C CYS A 213 -9.22 6.50 -39.92
N PHE A 214 -9.59 5.57 -40.80
CA PHE A 214 -10.95 5.02 -40.86
C PHE A 214 -11.11 3.70 -40.10
N LYS A 215 -10.27 3.36 -39.11
CA LYS A 215 -10.39 2.08 -38.39
C LYS A 215 -11.70 2.03 -37.62
N ALA A 216 -12.58 1.10 -37.98
CA ALA A 216 -13.89 0.97 -37.35
C ALA A 216 -13.77 0.27 -36.00
N ILE A 217 -14.56 0.70 -35.00
CA ILE A 217 -14.64 0.08 -33.69
C ILE A 217 -15.64 -1.08 -33.72
N VAL A 218 -15.27 -2.22 -33.16
CA VAL A 218 -16.19 -3.31 -32.83
C VAL A 218 -16.21 -3.45 -31.31
N PRO A 219 -17.26 -2.97 -30.61
CA PRO A 219 -17.26 -2.92 -29.16
C PRO A 219 -17.66 -4.26 -28.52
N LYS A 220 -17.35 -4.41 -27.24
CA LYS A 220 -17.82 -5.51 -26.39
C LYS A 220 -19.04 -5.06 -25.58
N CYS A 221 -20.06 -5.91 -25.43
CA CYS A 221 -21.20 -5.61 -24.57
C CYS A 221 -20.91 -5.87 -23.09
N ASP A 222 -21.34 -4.96 -22.23
CA ASP A 222 -21.17 -5.05 -20.77
C ASP A 222 -22.19 -5.97 -20.11
N SER A 223 -23.36 -6.13 -20.76
CA SER A 223 -24.39 -7.08 -20.36
C SER A 223 -24.40 -8.28 -21.30
N PRO A 224 -24.47 -9.52 -20.79
CA PRO A 224 -24.73 -10.70 -21.63
C PRO A 224 -26.15 -10.71 -22.22
N ASP A 225 -27.05 -9.89 -21.69
CA ASP A 225 -28.44 -9.77 -22.16
C ASP A 225 -28.58 -8.82 -23.36
N THR A 226 -27.56 -8.00 -23.65
CA THR A 226 -27.56 -7.12 -24.82
C THR A 226 -27.47 -7.96 -26.09
N GLN A 227 -28.45 -7.82 -26.98
CA GLN A 227 -28.43 -8.49 -28.28
C GLN A 227 -27.42 -7.78 -29.20
N PHE A 228 -26.28 -8.40 -29.46
CA PHE A 228 -25.23 -7.84 -30.32
C PHE A 228 -25.24 -8.51 -31.71
N LYS A 229 -25.34 -7.70 -32.76
CA LYS A 229 -25.28 -8.17 -34.15
C LYS A 229 -24.26 -7.37 -34.94
N LEU A 230 -23.28 -8.05 -35.54
CA LEU A 230 -22.27 -7.46 -36.41
C LEU A 230 -22.39 -8.05 -37.82
N VAL A 231 -22.49 -7.17 -38.83
CA VAL A 231 -22.63 -7.55 -40.25
C VAL A 231 -21.57 -6.83 -41.07
N SER A 232 -20.82 -7.57 -41.89
CA SER A 232 -19.96 -6.98 -42.93
C SER A 232 -20.72 -6.83 -44.24
N LEU A 233 -20.48 -5.71 -44.93
CA LEU A 233 -21.01 -5.41 -46.26
C LEU A 233 -19.88 -4.96 -47.20
N PRO A 234 -19.99 -5.19 -48.52
CA PRO A 234 -19.07 -4.60 -49.48
C PRO A 234 -19.22 -3.08 -49.49
N GLY A 235 -18.18 -2.38 -49.90
CA GLY A 235 -18.17 -0.93 -49.97
C GLY A 235 -17.02 -0.32 -49.19
N HIS A 236 -16.92 1.00 -49.29
CA HIS A 236 -16.07 1.83 -48.44
C HIS A 236 -16.93 2.55 -47.39
N HIS A 237 -16.31 3.35 -46.54
CA HIS A 237 -16.94 3.99 -45.38
C HIS A 237 -18.23 4.77 -45.71
N GLY A 238 -18.31 5.37 -46.89
CA GLY A 238 -19.46 6.17 -47.34
C GLY A 238 -20.51 5.41 -48.14
N THR A 239 -20.31 4.12 -48.44
CA THR A 239 -21.17 3.40 -49.39
C THR A 239 -22.62 3.33 -48.92
N GLY A 240 -22.90 2.84 -47.70
CA GLY A 240 -24.28 2.77 -47.22
C GLY A 240 -24.85 4.09 -46.68
N SER A 241 -24.04 5.14 -46.56
CA SER A 241 -24.54 6.51 -46.29
C SER A 241 -24.87 7.29 -47.57
N GLY A 242 -24.56 6.74 -48.76
CA GLY A 242 -25.02 7.27 -50.05
C GLY A 242 -23.93 7.81 -50.99
N ASN A 243 -22.64 7.57 -50.68
CA ASN A 243 -21.56 7.75 -51.65
C ASN A 243 -21.43 6.48 -52.51
N LEU A 244 -22.03 6.51 -53.70
CA LEU A 244 -22.04 5.37 -54.63
C LEU A 244 -20.77 5.32 -55.50
N SER A 245 -19.95 6.36 -55.49
CA SER A 245 -18.67 6.41 -56.20
C SER A 245 -17.52 5.91 -55.30
N ASP A 246 -16.27 5.93 -55.79
CA ASP A 246 -15.12 5.74 -54.90
C ASP A 246 -14.91 6.92 -53.92
N GLN A 247 -13.93 6.81 -53.02
CA GLN A 247 -13.59 7.86 -52.05
C GLN A 247 -13.07 9.17 -52.70
N GLN A 248 -12.82 9.17 -54.01
CA GLN A 248 -12.44 10.34 -54.82
C GLN A 248 -13.56 10.78 -55.77
N ARG A 249 -14.78 10.25 -55.59
CA ARG A 249 -15.98 10.54 -56.39
C ARG A 249 -15.85 10.14 -57.86
N LYS A 250 -15.04 9.11 -58.17
CA LYS A 250 -15.01 8.48 -59.50
C LYS A 250 -16.02 7.35 -59.56
N ILE A 251 -16.82 7.35 -60.62
CA ILE A 251 -17.82 6.32 -60.89
C ILE A 251 -17.12 5.02 -61.26
N ASN A 252 -17.67 3.90 -60.80
CA ASN A 252 -17.18 2.58 -61.14
C ASN A 252 -17.59 2.18 -62.56
N PRO A 253 -16.65 1.89 -63.48
CA PRO A 253 -17.03 1.56 -64.86
C PRO A 253 -17.56 0.12 -65.06
N ASP A 254 -17.41 -0.79 -64.09
CA ASP A 254 -17.69 -2.24 -64.29
C ASP A 254 -18.94 -2.74 -63.54
N GLY A 255 -19.80 -1.84 -63.05
CA GLY A 255 -21.03 -2.24 -62.38
C GLY A 255 -21.57 -1.18 -61.43
N SER A 256 -22.67 -1.51 -60.77
CA SER A 256 -23.34 -0.61 -59.82
C SER A 256 -23.03 -0.98 -58.37
N THR A 257 -22.89 0.07 -57.55
CA THR A 257 -22.56 0.04 -56.13
C THR A 257 -23.72 0.57 -55.26
N ASP A 258 -24.89 0.75 -55.85
CA ASP A 258 -26.11 1.30 -55.26
C ASP A 258 -26.72 0.37 -54.21
N HIS A 259 -26.67 -0.93 -54.48
CA HIS A 259 -27.43 -1.97 -53.79
C HIS A 259 -27.11 -2.07 -52.29
N VAL A 260 -25.90 -1.70 -51.86
CA VAL A 260 -25.53 -1.67 -50.44
C VAL A 260 -26.26 -0.56 -49.68
N GLN A 261 -26.42 0.63 -50.28
CA GLN A 261 -27.22 1.70 -49.68
C GLN A 261 -28.67 1.26 -49.52
N GLU A 262 -29.23 0.65 -50.57
CA GLU A 262 -30.60 0.14 -50.58
C GLU A 262 -30.81 -0.94 -49.52
N LEU A 263 -29.86 -1.86 -49.37
CA LEU A 263 -29.91 -2.89 -48.33
C LEU A 263 -29.91 -2.26 -46.93
N VAL A 264 -28.98 -1.34 -46.66
CA VAL A 264 -28.89 -0.65 -45.37
C VAL A 264 -30.18 0.14 -45.07
N LEU A 265 -30.78 0.78 -46.08
CA LEU A 265 -32.06 1.47 -45.95
C LEU A 265 -33.16 0.51 -45.44
N ILE A 266 -33.31 -0.66 -46.06
CA ILE A 266 -34.31 -1.66 -45.65
C ILE A 266 -34.00 -2.23 -44.26
N LYS A 267 -32.72 -2.44 -43.92
CA LYS A 267 -32.30 -2.87 -42.58
C LYS A 267 -32.70 -1.87 -41.50
N ILE A 268 -32.53 -0.56 -41.76
CA ILE A 268 -32.94 0.48 -40.80
C ILE A 268 -34.46 0.55 -40.69
N ILE A 269 -35.22 0.40 -41.80
CA ILE A 269 -36.69 0.35 -41.77
C ILE A 269 -37.18 -0.84 -40.91
N GLU A 270 -36.57 -2.02 -41.08
CA GLU A 270 -36.86 -3.19 -40.24
C GLU A 270 -36.49 -2.95 -38.77
N PHE A 271 -35.31 -2.39 -38.49
CA PHE A 271 -34.84 -2.03 -37.15
C PHE A 271 -35.80 -1.07 -36.43
N LEU A 272 -36.20 0.02 -37.10
CA LEU A 272 -37.12 1.00 -36.53
C LEU A 272 -38.50 0.38 -36.28
N LYS A 273 -39.01 -0.42 -37.23
CA LYS A 273 -40.30 -1.10 -37.05
C LYS A 273 -40.29 -2.07 -35.87
N ARG A 274 -39.24 -2.89 -35.70
CA ARG A 274 -39.16 -3.85 -34.58
C ARG A 274 -39.02 -3.18 -33.21
N HIS A 275 -38.70 -1.88 -33.19
CA HIS A 275 -38.68 -1.04 -32.00
C HIS A 275 -39.87 -0.07 -31.92
N ASP A 276 -40.98 -0.44 -32.54
CA ASP A 276 -42.28 0.24 -32.50
C ASP A 276 -42.29 1.66 -33.09
N VAL A 277 -41.25 2.05 -33.84
CA VAL A 277 -41.23 3.35 -34.53
C VAL A 277 -42.16 3.26 -35.74
N THR A 278 -43.10 4.20 -35.83
CA THR A 278 -44.00 4.31 -36.98
C THR A 278 -43.35 5.13 -38.08
N LEU A 279 -43.25 4.57 -39.28
CA LEU A 279 -42.72 5.25 -40.46
C LEU A 279 -43.83 5.55 -41.46
N HIS A 280 -43.80 6.75 -42.02
CA HIS A 280 -44.72 7.21 -43.05
C HIS A 280 -43.90 7.63 -44.29
N PRO A 281 -43.88 6.81 -45.35
CA PRO A 281 -43.20 7.18 -46.59
C PRO A 281 -43.78 8.47 -47.16
N GLY A 282 -42.91 9.32 -47.70
CA GLY A 282 -43.33 10.55 -48.37
C GLY A 282 -44.01 10.25 -49.71
N ASN A 283 -44.93 11.14 -50.13
CA ASN A 283 -45.55 11.07 -51.46
C ASN A 283 -44.77 11.88 -52.51
N ASN A 284 -43.44 11.98 -52.36
CA ASN A 284 -42.62 12.74 -53.28
C ASN A 284 -42.42 11.93 -54.59
N PRO A 285 -42.87 12.43 -55.76
CA PRO A 285 -42.68 11.72 -57.03
C PRO A 285 -41.21 11.54 -57.41
N ASP A 286 -40.34 12.41 -56.91
CA ASP A 286 -38.89 12.41 -57.18
C ASP A 286 -38.10 11.68 -56.07
N ASP A 287 -38.77 10.89 -55.21
CA ASP A 287 -38.11 10.10 -54.19
C ASP A 287 -37.29 8.96 -54.84
N PRO A 288 -35.94 8.95 -54.67
CA PRO A 288 -35.06 7.97 -55.31
C PRO A 288 -35.24 6.54 -54.78
N PHE A 289 -35.96 6.35 -53.67
CA PHE A 289 -36.21 5.04 -53.07
C PHE A 289 -37.68 4.61 -53.13
N ALA A 290 -38.58 5.38 -53.75
CA ALA A 290 -40.02 5.09 -53.77
C ALA A 290 -40.35 3.67 -54.28
N GLU A 291 -39.74 3.23 -55.38
CA GLU A 291 -39.97 1.89 -55.93
C GLU A 291 -39.50 0.78 -54.98
N LEU A 292 -38.40 1.03 -54.25
CA LEU A 292 -37.82 0.09 -53.30
C LEU A 292 -38.66 -0.05 -52.03
N ILE A 293 -39.14 1.08 -51.47
CA ILE A 293 -39.83 1.08 -50.17
C ILE A 293 -41.33 0.91 -50.28
N SER A 294 -41.96 1.33 -51.39
CA SER A 294 -43.42 1.26 -51.54
C SER A 294 -44.03 -0.12 -51.30
N PRO A 295 -43.38 -1.27 -51.65
CA PRO A 295 -43.92 -2.58 -51.32
C PRO A 295 -44.04 -2.84 -49.80
N LEU A 296 -43.30 -2.13 -48.95
CA LEU A 296 -43.32 -2.32 -47.50
C LEU A 296 -44.50 -1.63 -46.82
N PHE A 297 -45.24 -0.78 -47.53
CA PHE A 297 -46.32 0.03 -46.98
C PHE A 297 -47.61 -0.14 -47.78
N ASP A 298 -48.74 -0.18 -47.07
CA ASP A 298 -50.09 -0.10 -47.66
C ASP A 298 -50.65 1.28 -47.34
N GLY A 299 -50.39 2.24 -48.24
CA GLY A 299 -50.63 3.66 -47.97
C GLY A 299 -49.61 4.21 -46.98
N THR A 300 -50.08 4.65 -45.81
CA THR A 300 -49.26 5.24 -44.74
C THR A 300 -48.91 4.28 -43.61
N GLU A 301 -49.40 3.04 -43.68
CA GLU A 301 -49.17 1.99 -42.68
C GLU A 301 -48.26 0.90 -43.24
N TYR A 302 -47.57 0.17 -42.36
CA TYR A 302 -46.81 -1.00 -42.78
C TYR A 302 -47.72 -2.07 -43.38
N SER A 303 -47.26 -2.74 -44.43
CA SER A 303 -48.01 -3.85 -45.01
C SER A 303 -48.20 -5.00 -44.01
N PRO A 304 -49.37 -5.69 -43.97
CA PRO A 304 -49.55 -6.89 -43.16
C PRO A 304 -48.55 -8.01 -43.50
N ASP A 305 -48.02 -8.00 -44.72
CA ASP A 305 -47.03 -8.96 -45.22
C ASP A 305 -45.57 -8.43 -45.14
N PHE A 306 -45.34 -7.35 -44.40
CA PHE A 306 -44.06 -6.65 -44.34
C PHE A 306 -42.86 -7.57 -44.17
N ASN A 307 -42.93 -8.54 -43.24
CA ASN A 307 -41.80 -9.44 -42.97
C ASN A 307 -41.41 -10.27 -44.20
N ASN A 308 -42.38 -10.85 -44.92
CA ASN A 308 -42.08 -11.62 -46.13
C ASN A 308 -41.55 -10.72 -47.24
N ARG A 309 -42.07 -9.49 -47.36
CA ARG A 309 -41.60 -8.52 -48.36
C ARG A 309 -40.18 -8.03 -48.08
N VAL A 310 -39.83 -7.77 -46.82
CA VAL A 310 -38.47 -7.46 -46.40
C VAL A 310 -37.52 -8.61 -46.74
N GLN A 311 -37.90 -9.87 -46.44
CA GLN A 311 -37.07 -11.02 -46.78
C GLN A 311 -36.89 -11.19 -48.29
N ALA A 312 -37.93 -10.92 -49.10
CA ALA A 312 -37.82 -10.92 -50.56
C ALA A 312 -36.89 -9.81 -51.09
N LEU A 313 -36.95 -8.61 -50.50
CA LEU A 313 -36.04 -7.51 -50.84
C LEU A 313 -34.60 -7.82 -50.42
N TYR A 314 -34.37 -8.40 -49.25
CA TYR A 314 -33.04 -8.85 -48.84
C TYR A 314 -32.48 -9.88 -49.83
N HIS A 315 -33.26 -10.90 -50.19
CA HIS A 315 -32.85 -11.89 -51.19
C HIS A 315 -32.40 -11.20 -52.48
N HIS A 316 -33.26 -10.34 -53.04
CA HIS A 316 -32.98 -9.61 -54.27
C HIS A 316 -31.71 -8.74 -54.18
N LEU A 317 -31.59 -7.94 -53.13
CA LEU A 317 -30.46 -7.01 -52.97
C LEU A 317 -29.15 -7.75 -52.72
N TYR A 318 -29.15 -8.85 -51.96
CA TYR A 318 -27.95 -9.66 -51.80
C TYR A 318 -27.47 -10.28 -53.11
N ASP A 319 -28.40 -10.78 -53.94
CA ASP A 319 -28.07 -11.30 -55.27
C ASP A 319 -27.49 -10.21 -56.19
N GLN A 320 -28.05 -9.01 -56.16
CA GLN A 320 -27.51 -7.86 -56.91
C GLN A 320 -26.12 -7.46 -56.41
N ILE A 321 -25.88 -7.48 -55.10
CA ILE A 321 -24.58 -7.19 -54.51
C ILE A 321 -23.53 -8.23 -54.94
N ILE A 322 -23.87 -9.52 -54.91
CA ILE A 322 -22.96 -10.58 -55.37
C ILE A 322 -22.70 -10.47 -56.88
N THR A 323 -23.72 -10.17 -57.68
CA THR A 323 -23.57 -9.94 -59.12
C THR A 323 -22.61 -8.80 -59.42
N ASN A 324 -22.63 -7.73 -58.60
CA ASN A 324 -21.77 -6.56 -58.75
C ASN A 324 -20.53 -6.58 -57.83
N ARG A 325 -20.13 -7.75 -57.29
CA ARG A 325 -19.06 -7.84 -56.27
C ARG A 325 -17.72 -7.24 -56.71
N GLU A 326 -17.36 -7.36 -57.99
CA GLU A 326 -16.13 -6.79 -58.54
C GLU A 326 -16.14 -5.25 -58.54
N ALA A 327 -17.31 -4.63 -58.70
CA ALA A 327 -17.42 -3.18 -58.58
C ALA A 327 -16.99 -2.73 -57.17
N TYR A 328 -17.52 -3.34 -56.12
CA TYR A 328 -17.13 -3.00 -54.76
C TYR A 328 -15.65 -3.32 -54.44
N ARG A 329 -15.09 -4.41 -54.98
CA ARG A 329 -13.67 -4.79 -54.77
C ARG A 329 -12.69 -3.74 -55.28
N ARG A 330 -13.06 -2.91 -56.25
CA ARG A 330 -12.21 -1.80 -56.72
C ARG A 330 -11.94 -0.77 -55.63
N PHE A 331 -12.81 -0.63 -54.64
CA PHE A 331 -12.58 0.29 -53.54
C PHE A 331 -11.37 -0.10 -52.67
N ASN A 332 -10.90 -1.35 -52.74
CA ASN A 332 -9.63 -1.76 -52.13
C ASN A 332 -8.43 -0.97 -52.67
N GLN A 333 -8.54 -0.42 -53.88
CA GLN A 333 -7.46 0.30 -54.57
C GLN A 333 -7.59 1.82 -54.49
N THR A 334 -8.62 2.32 -53.80
CA THR A 334 -8.91 3.75 -53.67
C THR A 334 -8.81 4.19 -52.22
N SER A 335 -8.80 5.50 -51.99
CA SER A 335 -8.80 6.14 -50.68
C SER A 335 -9.10 7.63 -50.82
N TYR A 336 -9.48 8.28 -49.72
CA TYR A 336 -9.60 9.74 -49.70
C TYR A 336 -8.23 10.38 -49.96
N ALA A 337 -8.18 11.30 -50.94
CA ALA A 337 -6.92 11.79 -51.51
C ALA A 337 -5.94 12.39 -50.48
N VAL A 338 -6.45 13.11 -49.48
CA VAL A 338 -5.62 13.76 -48.44
C VAL A 338 -5.05 12.75 -47.46
N LEU A 339 -5.78 11.67 -47.17
CA LEU A 339 -5.41 10.70 -46.14
C LEU A 339 -4.62 9.52 -46.72
N GLY A 340 -4.84 9.20 -47.99
CA GLY A 340 -4.22 8.05 -48.64
C GLY A 340 -4.64 6.72 -48.01
N GLN A 341 -3.96 5.63 -48.39
CA GLN A 341 -4.25 4.29 -47.89
C GLN A 341 -3.44 3.95 -46.62
N GLU A 342 -4.10 3.32 -45.65
CA GLU A 342 -3.54 2.87 -44.37
C GLU A 342 -2.35 1.93 -44.59
N GLN A 343 -2.50 0.96 -45.49
CA GLN A 343 -1.49 -0.08 -45.70
C GLN A 343 -0.54 0.20 -46.88
N ALA A 344 -0.72 1.26 -47.67
CA ALA A 344 0.06 1.45 -48.91
C ALA A 344 1.57 1.58 -48.68
N PHE A 345 1.99 2.13 -47.54
CA PHE A 345 3.40 2.21 -47.17
C PHE A 345 3.90 0.89 -46.58
N ILE A 346 3.15 0.33 -45.61
CA ILE A 346 3.54 -0.92 -44.94
C ILE A 346 3.61 -2.09 -45.94
N ARG A 347 2.76 -2.14 -46.98
CA ARG A 347 2.85 -3.14 -48.07
C ARG A 347 4.13 -3.06 -48.91
N ARG A 348 4.78 -1.90 -48.98
CA ARG A 348 6.00 -1.70 -49.78
C ARG A 348 7.24 -2.24 -49.09
N ILE A 349 7.12 -2.45 -47.78
CA ILE A 349 8.19 -2.79 -46.87
C ILE A 349 7.93 -4.19 -46.29
N TRP A 350 6.69 -4.52 -45.93
CA TRP A 350 6.25 -5.76 -45.29
C TRP A 350 5.14 -6.47 -46.07
N ASN A 351 4.98 -7.77 -45.82
CA ASN A 351 3.83 -8.55 -46.32
C ASN A 351 2.58 -8.26 -45.46
N VAL A 352 1.88 -7.16 -45.75
CA VAL A 352 0.60 -6.82 -45.11
C VAL A 352 -0.56 -7.36 -45.94
N LEU A 353 -1.52 -7.99 -45.27
CA LEU A 353 -2.74 -8.49 -45.90
C LEU A 353 -3.60 -7.32 -46.40
N ASP A 354 -4.11 -7.40 -47.63
CA ASP A 354 -5.01 -6.39 -48.21
C ASP A 354 -6.43 -6.50 -47.66
N GLN A 355 -6.58 -6.17 -46.38
CA GLN A 355 -7.81 -6.32 -45.62
C GLN A 355 -8.16 -5.07 -44.82
N ARG A 356 -9.45 -4.90 -44.51
CA ARG A 356 -9.96 -3.83 -43.65
C ARG A 356 -9.40 -4.00 -42.24
N ILE A 357 -8.80 -2.95 -41.68
CA ILE A 357 -8.37 -2.92 -40.28
C ILE A 357 -9.51 -2.35 -39.41
N VAL A 358 -9.73 -2.97 -38.26
CA VAL A 358 -10.71 -2.57 -37.24
C VAL A 358 -10.06 -2.62 -35.85
N HIS A 359 -10.61 -1.85 -34.92
CA HIS A 359 -10.32 -1.96 -33.49
C HIS A 359 -11.31 -2.93 -32.84
N TYR A 360 -10.84 -4.03 -32.25
CA TYR A 360 -11.72 -5.10 -31.75
C TYR A 360 -11.70 -5.19 -30.22
N GLN A 361 -12.75 -4.66 -29.59
CA GLN A 361 -12.98 -4.66 -28.13
C GLN A 361 -11.93 -3.89 -27.29
N ALA A 362 -10.84 -3.45 -27.90
CA ALA A 362 -9.82 -2.59 -27.34
C ALA A 362 -9.19 -1.75 -28.47
N HIS A 363 -8.15 -0.98 -28.16
CA HIS A 363 -7.38 -0.23 -29.16
C HIS A 363 -6.37 -1.11 -29.92
N ASN A 364 -6.73 -2.37 -30.17
CA ASN A 364 -5.90 -3.35 -30.85
C ASN A 364 -6.30 -3.42 -32.33
N ASP A 365 -5.32 -3.26 -33.23
CA ASP A 365 -5.56 -3.46 -34.65
C ASP A 365 -5.77 -4.95 -34.96
N THR A 366 -6.86 -5.25 -35.65
CA THR A 366 -7.07 -6.56 -36.25
C THR A 366 -7.71 -6.43 -37.61
N TYR A 367 -7.73 -7.50 -38.38
CA TYR A 367 -8.41 -7.53 -39.67
C TYR A 367 -9.90 -7.84 -39.48
N LEU A 368 -10.78 -7.16 -40.21
CA LEU A 368 -12.22 -7.42 -40.15
C LEU A 368 -12.54 -8.90 -40.36
N GLU A 369 -11.80 -9.59 -41.23
CA GLU A 369 -11.99 -11.02 -41.51
C GLU A 369 -11.70 -11.95 -40.32
N SER A 370 -10.89 -11.49 -39.35
CA SER A 370 -10.65 -12.22 -38.09
C SER A 370 -11.85 -12.13 -37.14
N VAL A 371 -12.64 -11.05 -37.26
CA VAL A 371 -13.79 -10.74 -36.42
C VAL A 371 -15.09 -11.25 -37.06
N VAL A 372 -15.30 -10.89 -38.34
CA VAL A 372 -16.42 -11.32 -39.17
C VAL A 372 -15.87 -12.25 -40.25
N PRO A 373 -16.13 -13.55 -40.14
CA PRO A 373 -15.48 -14.50 -41.02
C PRO A 373 -16.01 -14.42 -42.44
N VAL A 374 -15.07 -14.51 -43.39
CA VAL A 374 -15.39 -14.58 -44.82
C VAL A 374 -16.14 -15.87 -45.12
N VAL A 375 -17.20 -15.75 -45.92
CA VAL A 375 -17.94 -16.89 -46.45
C VAL A 375 -17.06 -17.66 -47.45
N PRO A 376 -16.75 -18.95 -47.19
CA PRO A 376 -15.98 -19.77 -48.13
C PRO A 376 -16.69 -19.90 -49.48
N GLY A 377 -15.92 -19.86 -50.57
CA GLY A 377 -16.45 -20.09 -51.93
C GLY A 377 -17.01 -18.84 -52.63
N GLY A 378 -17.17 -17.71 -51.92
CA GLY A 378 -17.49 -16.40 -52.52
C GLY A 378 -18.87 -16.30 -53.19
N ARG A 379 -19.77 -17.25 -52.94
CA ARG A 379 -21.13 -17.29 -53.52
C ARG A 379 -22.17 -16.54 -52.70
N PHE A 380 -21.94 -16.41 -51.40
CA PHE A 380 -22.78 -15.64 -50.49
C PHE A 380 -21.97 -14.54 -49.83
N LEU A 381 -22.66 -13.50 -49.38
CA LEU A 381 -22.03 -12.33 -48.78
C LEU A 381 -21.70 -12.58 -47.30
N ASN A 382 -22.67 -13.14 -46.57
CA ASN A 382 -22.61 -13.46 -45.15
C ASN A 382 -23.61 -14.59 -44.85
N TYR A 383 -23.71 -15.00 -43.57
CA TYR A 383 -24.63 -16.05 -43.13
C TYR A 383 -26.10 -15.71 -43.41
N GLU A 384 -26.48 -14.43 -43.24
CA GLU A 384 -27.85 -13.98 -43.51
C GLU A 384 -28.22 -14.16 -44.98
N HIS A 385 -27.34 -13.78 -45.91
CA HIS A 385 -27.56 -14.04 -47.34
C HIS A 385 -27.73 -15.54 -47.61
N ALA A 386 -26.82 -16.39 -47.12
CA ALA A 386 -26.90 -17.83 -47.34
C ALA A 386 -28.21 -18.44 -46.81
N ARG A 387 -28.65 -18.00 -45.62
CA ARG A 387 -29.90 -18.46 -45.00
C ARG A 387 -31.13 -18.04 -45.79
N ILE A 388 -31.20 -16.78 -46.21
CA ILE A 388 -32.33 -16.26 -47.00
C ILE A 388 -32.40 -16.97 -48.35
N HIS A 389 -31.27 -17.12 -49.03
CA HIS A 389 -31.18 -17.83 -50.31
C HIS A 389 -31.66 -19.28 -50.18
N LEU A 390 -31.17 -20.02 -49.18
CA LEU A 390 -31.63 -21.39 -48.96
C LEU A 390 -33.09 -21.49 -48.57
N THR A 391 -33.57 -20.58 -47.71
CA THR A 391 -34.98 -20.56 -47.31
C THR A 391 -35.87 -20.41 -48.54
N HIS A 392 -35.48 -19.52 -49.46
CA HIS A 392 -36.16 -19.30 -50.73
C HIS A 392 -36.11 -20.55 -51.63
N GLU A 393 -34.90 -21.04 -51.95
CA GLU A 393 -34.69 -22.16 -52.86
C GLU A 393 -35.32 -23.48 -52.37
N LEU A 394 -35.29 -23.73 -51.05
CA LEU A 394 -35.84 -24.95 -50.45
C LEU A 394 -37.34 -24.86 -50.14
N GLY A 395 -37.96 -23.69 -50.31
CA GLY A 395 -39.37 -23.45 -50.00
C GLY A 395 -39.68 -23.57 -48.50
N LEU A 396 -38.76 -23.09 -47.65
CA LEU A 396 -38.90 -23.14 -46.21
C LEU A 396 -39.71 -21.95 -45.68
N ARG A 397 -40.16 -22.06 -44.43
CA ARG A 397 -40.88 -20.98 -43.76
C ARG A 397 -39.94 -19.81 -43.48
N ASN A 398 -40.29 -18.62 -43.97
CA ASN A 398 -39.59 -17.37 -43.63
C ASN A 398 -39.63 -17.11 -42.12
N ASN A 399 -38.55 -16.53 -41.58
CA ASN A 399 -38.40 -16.17 -40.17
C ASN A 399 -38.60 -17.33 -39.18
N ALA A 400 -38.38 -18.57 -39.60
CA ALA A 400 -38.30 -19.69 -38.67
C ALA A 400 -37.04 -19.54 -37.78
N PRO A 401 -37.08 -19.99 -36.52
CA PRO A 401 -35.88 -20.13 -35.70
C PRO A 401 -34.77 -20.89 -36.46
N LEU A 402 -33.50 -20.59 -36.18
CA LEU A 402 -32.39 -21.19 -36.91
C LEU A 402 -32.38 -22.74 -36.80
N SER A 403 -32.76 -23.29 -35.64
CA SER A 403 -32.90 -24.73 -35.44
C SER A 403 -33.97 -25.35 -36.34
N GLU A 404 -35.13 -24.71 -36.47
CA GLU A 404 -36.20 -25.13 -37.39
C GLU A 404 -35.77 -25.00 -38.85
N THR A 405 -35.05 -23.93 -39.20
CA THR A 405 -34.51 -23.70 -40.55
C THR A 405 -33.52 -24.80 -40.92
N ILE A 406 -32.63 -25.18 -40.01
CA ILE A 406 -31.68 -26.29 -40.19
C ILE A 406 -32.43 -27.61 -40.36
N ASN A 407 -33.36 -27.93 -39.46
CA ASN A 407 -34.13 -29.17 -39.54
C ASN A 407 -34.93 -29.27 -40.84
N GLY A 408 -35.61 -28.19 -41.24
CA GLY A 408 -36.34 -28.11 -42.50
C GLY A 408 -35.42 -28.28 -43.71
N SER A 409 -34.26 -27.62 -43.70
CA SER A 409 -33.24 -27.74 -44.75
C SER A 409 -32.74 -29.18 -44.84
N VAL A 410 -32.30 -29.77 -43.73
CA VAL A 410 -31.80 -31.15 -43.64
C VAL A 410 -32.84 -32.12 -44.18
N GLN A 411 -34.10 -32.00 -43.76
CA GLN A 411 -35.18 -32.87 -44.24
C GLN A 411 -35.38 -32.74 -45.76
N ARG A 412 -35.30 -31.52 -46.30
CA ARG A 412 -35.41 -31.29 -47.74
C ARG A 412 -34.22 -31.90 -48.49
N PHE A 413 -33.00 -31.72 -48.00
CA PHE A 413 -31.79 -32.33 -48.57
C PHE A 413 -31.80 -33.87 -48.50
N VAL A 414 -32.25 -34.45 -47.38
CA VAL A 414 -32.44 -35.89 -47.22
C VAL A 414 -33.41 -36.43 -48.27
N ASN A 415 -34.53 -35.73 -48.52
CA ASN A 415 -35.46 -36.09 -49.57
C ASN A 415 -34.82 -35.97 -50.96
N LEU A 416 -34.04 -34.91 -51.22
CA LEU A 416 -33.33 -34.73 -52.49
C LEU A 416 -32.32 -35.85 -52.74
N CYS A 417 -31.53 -36.27 -51.74
CA CYS A 417 -30.63 -37.42 -51.88
C CYS A 417 -31.39 -38.70 -52.27
N ARG A 418 -32.56 -38.95 -51.66
CA ARG A 418 -33.40 -40.11 -51.99
C ARG A 418 -34.00 -39.99 -53.40
N HIS A 419 -34.48 -38.80 -53.77
CA HIS A 419 -35.10 -38.54 -55.07
C HIS A 419 -34.09 -38.65 -56.21
N THR A 420 -32.91 -38.03 -56.09
CA THR A 420 -31.83 -38.11 -57.09
C THR A 420 -31.37 -39.56 -57.27
N LYS A 421 -31.20 -40.32 -56.18
CA LYS A 421 -30.90 -41.75 -56.26
C LYS A 421 -32.01 -42.51 -57.00
N ALA A 422 -33.27 -42.31 -56.63
CA ALA A 422 -34.40 -42.98 -57.28
C ALA A 422 -34.49 -42.67 -58.78
N LEU A 423 -34.21 -41.42 -59.19
CA LEU A 423 -34.14 -41.03 -60.60
C LEU A 423 -32.95 -41.67 -61.32
N LYS A 424 -31.78 -41.79 -60.67
CA LYS A 424 -30.60 -42.51 -61.22
C LYS A 424 -30.88 -44.00 -61.38
N ASP A 425 -31.43 -44.66 -60.35
CA ASP A 425 -31.80 -46.07 -60.37
C ASP A 425 -32.83 -46.36 -61.48
N LEU A 426 -33.72 -45.41 -61.80
CA LEU A 426 -34.65 -45.51 -62.93
C LEU A 426 -33.98 -45.41 -64.30
N LYS A 427 -32.95 -44.56 -64.46
CA LYS A 427 -32.13 -44.50 -65.68
C LYS A 427 -31.46 -45.85 -65.93
N ASP A 428 -30.98 -46.50 -64.87
CA ASP A 428 -30.29 -47.80 -64.95
C ASP A 428 -31.24 -49.00 -65.02
N ARG A 429 -32.48 -48.88 -64.50
CA ARG A 429 -33.50 -49.95 -64.46
C ARG A 429 -34.89 -49.43 -64.84
N PRO A 430 -35.19 -49.26 -66.14
CA PRO A 430 -36.46 -48.69 -66.61
C PRO A 430 -37.72 -49.44 -66.19
N ALA A 431 -37.61 -50.73 -65.85
CA ALA A 431 -38.73 -51.55 -65.37
C ALA A 431 -39.26 -51.13 -63.98
N ALA A 432 -38.54 -50.27 -63.25
CA ALA A 432 -38.96 -49.75 -61.94
C ALA A 432 -39.91 -48.53 -62.03
N LEU A 433 -40.28 -48.07 -63.23
CA LEU A 433 -41.11 -46.87 -63.47
C LEU A 433 -42.50 -46.93 -62.79
N ALA A 434 -43.02 -48.13 -62.50
CA ALA A 434 -44.34 -48.32 -61.91
C ALA A 434 -44.44 -47.91 -60.42
N ASN A 435 -43.31 -47.72 -59.73
CA ASN A 435 -43.26 -47.53 -58.28
C ASN A 435 -42.73 -46.15 -57.82
N ILE A 436 -42.53 -45.20 -58.74
CA ILE A 436 -42.06 -43.85 -58.38
C ILE A 436 -43.24 -42.96 -57.95
N THR A 437 -43.10 -42.26 -56.84
CA THR A 437 -44.12 -41.33 -56.33
C THR A 437 -44.11 -40.01 -57.12
N ASP A 438 -45.24 -39.33 -57.17
CA ASP A 438 -45.34 -37.99 -57.77
C ASP A 438 -44.40 -36.98 -57.10
N SER A 439 -44.12 -37.17 -55.80
CA SER A 439 -43.15 -36.34 -55.06
C SER A 439 -41.73 -36.41 -55.62
N VAL A 440 -41.31 -37.55 -56.19
CA VAL A 440 -39.98 -37.68 -56.83
C VAL A 440 -40.02 -37.10 -58.23
N ARG A 441 -41.13 -37.30 -58.97
CA ARG A 441 -41.27 -36.82 -60.36
C ARG A 441 -41.35 -35.30 -60.47
N LEU A 442 -41.99 -34.66 -59.50
CA LEU A 442 -42.23 -33.21 -59.48
C LEU A 442 -41.11 -32.44 -58.75
N ASP A 443 -40.10 -33.13 -58.22
CA ASP A 443 -38.99 -32.47 -57.52
C ASP A 443 -38.00 -31.86 -58.51
N THR A 444 -38.26 -30.62 -58.91
CA THR A 444 -37.43 -29.87 -59.86
C THR A 444 -35.99 -29.70 -59.39
N LEU A 445 -35.75 -29.62 -58.08
CA LEU A 445 -34.41 -29.48 -57.50
C LEU A 445 -33.59 -30.77 -57.59
N ALA A 446 -34.22 -31.94 -57.66
CA ALA A 446 -33.52 -33.22 -57.78
C ALA A 446 -32.74 -33.31 -59.11
N ALA A 447 -33.25 -32.67 -60.17
CA ALA A 447 -32.55 -32.53 -61.45
C ALA A 447 -31.45 -31.45 -61.38
N THR A 448 -31.69 -30.34 -60.68
CA THR A 448 -30.70 -29.26 -60.47
C THR A 448 -29.46 -29.75 -59.70
N ILE A 449 -29.64 -30.67 -58.75
CA ILE A 449 -28.56 -31.33 -58.00
C ILE A 449 -27.70 -32.27 -58.87
N GLU A 450 -28.18 -32.73 -60.04
CA GLU A 450 -27.32 -33.46 -60.99
C GLU A 450 -26.30 -32.52 -61.68
N THR A 451 -26.55 -31.20 -61.69
CA THR A 451 -25.60 -30.22 -62.23
C THR A 451 -24.50 -29.90 -61.21
N LYS A 452 -23.27 -29.69 -61.69
CA LYS A 452 -22.13 -29.38 -60.82
C LYS A 452 -22.34 -28.05 -60.09
N GLU A 453 -22.87 -27.05 -60.79
CA GLU A 453 -23.09 -25.71 -60.29
C GLU A 453 -24.20 -25.68 -59.24
N GLY A 454 -25.34 -26.32 -59.52
CA GLY A 454 -26.50 -26.38 -58.62
C GLY A 454 -26.22 -27.19 -57.36
N PHE A 455 -25.54 -28.34 -57.47
CA PHE A 455 -25.12 -29.10 -56.30
C PHE A 455 -24.14 -28.31 -55.42
N ALA A 456 -23.17 -27.63 -56.02
CA ALA A 456 -22.21 -26.83 -55.26
C ALA A 456 -22.87 -25.66 -54.51
N LEU A 457 -23.82 -24.96 -55.12
CA LEU A 457 -24.51 -23.82 -54.49
C LEU A 457 -25.33 -24.27 -53.27
N MET A 458 -26.08 -25.36 -53.43
CA MET A 458 -26.93 -25.91 -52.37
C MET A 458 -26.10 -26.49 -51.22
N LEU A 459 -25.01 -27.18 -51.55
CA LEU A 459 -24.07 -27.70 -50.58
C LEU A 459 -23.36 -26.57 -49.80
N ASP A 460 -22.95 -25.51 -50.48
CA ASP A 460 -22.36 -24.32 -49.85
C ASP A 460 -23.36 -23.65 -48.91
N GLY A 461 -24.64 -23.54 -49.30
CA GLY A 461 -25.69 -23.05 -48.42
C GLY A 461 -25.85 -23.92 -47.17
N LEU A 462 -25.97 -25.24 -47.32
CA LEU A 462 -26.14 -26.15 -46.17
C LEU A 462 -24.95 -26.06 -45.21
N LYS A 463 -23.75 -26.02 -45.77
CA LYS A 463 -22.51 -25.79 -45.01
C LYS A 463 -22.61 -24.48 -44.23
N MET A 464 -23.09 -23.40 -44.86
CA MET A 464 -23.21 -22.10 -44.23
C MET A 464 -24.22 -22.08 -43.07
N LEU A 465 -25.39 -22.70 -43.20
CA LEU A 465 -26.35 -22.82 -42.09
C LEU A 465 -25.76 -23.56 -40.89
N ILE A 466 -24.99 -24.61 -41.15
CA ILE A 466 -24.36 -25.40 -40.08
C ILE A 466 -23.21 -24.61 -39.44
N GLU A 467 -22.44 -23.85 -40.22
CA GLU A 467 -21.39 -22.97 -39.70
C GLU A 467 -21.95 -21.77 -38.91
N GLU A 468 -23.14 -21.26 -39.27
CA GLU A 468 -23.88 -20.22 -38.52
C GLU A 468 -24.17 -20.65 -37.08
N VAL A 469 -24.33 -21.95 -36.82
CA VAL A 469 -24.47 -22.48 -35.45
C VAL A 469 -23.13 -22.78 -34.82
N ARG A 470 -22.26 -23.48 -35.54
CA ARG A 470 -21.00 -23.98 -34.98
C ARG A 470 -20.10 -22.87 -34.45
N ARG A 471 -20.00 -21.76 -35.17
CA ARG A 471 -19.09 -20.66 -34.76
C ARG A 471 -19.57 -19.96 -33.49
N PRO A 472 -20.82 -19.45 -33.40
CA PRO A 472 -21.36 -18.94 -32.14
C PRO A 472 -21.30 -19.95 -31.00
N TYR A 473 -21.53 -21.24 -31.30
CA TYR A 473 -21.43 -22.31 -30.31
C TYR A 473 -20.00 -22.50 -29.79
N LEU A 474 -18.98 -22.35 -30.65
CA LEU A 474 -17.55 -22.43 -30.33
C LEU A 474 -16.95 -21.13 -29.77
N GLN A 475 -17.68 -20.03 -29.87
CA GLN A 475 -17.29 -18.71 -29.39
C GLN A 475 -18.14 -18.23 -28.18
N ASP A 476 -19.02 -19.09 -27.66
CA ASP A 476 -19.95 -18.80 -26.56
C ASP A 476 -20.84 -17.58 -26.77
N GLN A 477 -21.17 -17.32 -28.03
CA GLN A 477 -22.10 -16.25 -28.42
C GLN A 477 -23.56 -16.71 -28.30
N LEU A 478 -23.82 -18.00 -28.08
CA LEU A 478 -25.15 -18.54 -27.77
C LEU A 478 -25.38 -18.55 -26.25
N THR A 479 -25.88 -17.42 -25.74
CA THR A 479 -26.11 -17.22 -24.30
C THR A 479 -27.42 -17.86 -23.81
N ASN A 480 -28.43 -17.99 -24.69
CA ASN A 480 -29.69 -18.66 -24.35
C ASN A 480 -29.50 -20.20 -24.30
N PRO A 481 -29.67 -20.84 -23.13
CA PRO A 481 -29.44 -22.28 -22.99
C PRO A 481 -30.39 -23.15 -23.83
N GLU A 482 -31.67 -22.78 -23.92
CA GLU A 482 -32.68 -23.55 -24.66
C GLU A 482 -32.44 -23.48 -26.18
N GLU A 483 -32.09 -22.29 -26.67
CA GLU A 483 -31.71 -22.10 -28.07
C GLU A 483 -30.43 -22.85 -28.40
N ARG A 484 -29.41 -22.74 -27.53
CA ARG A 484 -28.14 -23.45 -27.67
C ARG A 484 -28.34 -24.96 -27.76
N GLU A 485 -29.18 -25.51 -26.89
CA GLU A 485 -29.52 -26.94 -26.90
C GLU A 485 -30.27 -27.34 -28.18
N SER A 486 -31.28 -26.56 -28.58
CA SER A 486 -32.07 -26.80 -29.79
C SER A 486 -31.20 -26.79 -31.06
N LEU A 487 -30.25 -25.86 -31.15
CA LEU A 487 -29.31 -25.76 -32.27
C LEU A 487 -28.30 -26.91 -32.27
N TYR A 488 -27.79 -27.31 -31.11
CA TYR A 488 -26.90 -28.48 -30.98
C TYR A 488 -27.58 -29.74 -31.54
N TYR A 489 -28.82 -30.02 -31.13
CA TYR A 489 -29.56 -31.20 -31.59
C TYR A 489 -29.92 -31.12 -33.09
N ALA A 490 -30.26 -29.94 -33.61
CA ALA A 490 -30.54 -29.76 -35.04
C ALA A 490 -29.30 -30.10 -35.90
N VAL A 491 -28.12 -29.60 -35.50
CA VAL A 491 -26.86 -29.94 -36.18
C VAL A 491 -26.51 -31.42 -35.99
N GLN A 492 -26.73 -31.98 -34.80
CA GLN A 492 -26.45 -33.40 -34.53
C GLN A 492 -27.32 -34.31 -35.40
N SER A 493 -28.60 -33.98 -35.53
CA SER A 493 -29.54 -34.69 -36.40
C SER A 493 -29.08 -34.66 -37.86
N ALA A 494 -28.58 -33.52 -38.34
CA ALA A 494 -28.01 -33.41 -39.70
C ALA A 494 -26.89 -34.44 -39.93
N PHE A 495 -25.94 -34.52 -39.00
CA PHE A 495 -24.84 -35.50 -39.06
C PHE A 495 -25.33 -36.93 -39.09
N VAL A 496 -26.27 -37.27 -38.20
CA VAL A 496 -26.82 -38.63 -38.10
C VAL A 496 -27.52 -39.03 -39.39
N GLU A 497 -28.39 -38.17 -39.93
CA GLU A 497 -29.16 -38.44 -41.15
C GLU A 497 -28.26 -38.65 -42.37
N PHE A 498 -27.31 -37.74 -42.62
CA PHE A 498 -26.42 -37.86 -43.79
C PHE A 498 -25.41 -39.00 -43.64
N ARG A 499 -24.91 -39.27 -42.43
CA ARG A 499 -24.05 -40.44 -42.17
C ARG A 499 -24.79 -41.74 -42.45
N ASN A 500 -26.06 -41.84 -42.05
CA ASN A 500 -26.88 -43.02 -42.32
C ASN A 500 -27.16 -43.20 -43.83
N LEU A 501 -27.48 -42.12 -44.54
CA LEU A 501 -27.69 -42.16 -45.99
C LEU A 501 -26.41 -42.49 -46.77
N ALA A 502 -25.26 -41.99 -46.34
CA ALA A 502 -23.96 -42.22 -46.99
C ALA A 502 -23.47 -43.67 -46.92
N ARG A 503 -24.04 -44.51 -46.04
CA ARG A 503 -23.75 -45.96 -45.97
C ARG A 503 -24.18 -46.71 -47.23
N ASP A 504 -25.12 -46.16 -48.00
CA ASP A 504 -25.52 -46.70 -49.28
C ASP A 504 -24.54 -46.26 -50.37
N PRO A 505 -23.77 -47.19 -50.99
CA PRO A 505 -22.78 -46.85 -52.01
C PRO A 505 -23.40 -46.24 -53.29
N GLY A 506 -24.70 -46.43 -53.53
CA GLY A 506 -25.39 -45.84 -54.67
C GLY A 506 -25.89 -44.40 -54.44
N ASN A 507 -25.66 -43.81 -53.26
CA ASN A 507 -26.08 -42.45 -52.94
C ASN A 507 -24.89 -41.48 -52.89
N GLU A 508 -24.30 -41.22 -54.07
CA GLU A 508 -23.12 -40.35 -54.23
C GLU A 508 -23.34 -38.94 -53.66
N VAL A 509 -24.57 -38.41 -53.76
CA VAL A 509 -24.94 -37.09 -53.21
C VAL A 509 -24.83 -37.09 -51.70
N ALA A 510 -25.40 -38.10 -51.02
CA ALA A 510 -25.32 -38.22 -49.55
C ALA A 510 -23.90 -38.47 -49.07
N GLN A 511 -23.11 -39.26 -49.80
CA GLN A 511 -21.69 -39.47 -49.51
C GLN A 511 -20.92 -38.16 -49.51
N LYS A 512 -21.12 -37.34 -50.55
CA LYS A 512 -20.45 -36.07 -50.70
C LYS A 512 -20.89 -35.03 -49.66
N ILE A 513 -22.19 -34.99 -49.31
CA ILE A 513 -22.67 -34.15 -48.20
C ILE A 513 -22.02 -34.60 -46.89
N ASN A 514 -22.04 -35.89 -46.58
CA ASN A 514 -21.44 -36.42 -45.35
C ASN A 514 -19.93 -36.14 -45.27
N GLU A 515 -19.20 -36.31 -46.38
CA GLU A 515 -17.78 -35.95 -46.48
C GLU A 515 -17.59 -34.46 -46.15
N VAL A 516 -18.34 -33.56 -46.80
CA VAL A 516 -18.23 -32.11 -46.60
C VAL A 516 -18.56 -31.71 -45.17
N LEU A 517 -19.58 -32.31 -44.55
CA LEU A 517 -19.93 -32.03 -43.16
C LEU A 517 -18.80 -32.42 -42.21
N ASN A 518 -18.19 -33.59 -42.39
CA ASN A 518 -17.08 -34.08 -41.59
C ASN A 518 -15.81 -33.25 -41.80
N THR A 519 -15.44 -32.95 -43.05
CA THR A 519 -14.30 -32.09 -43.36
C THR A 519 -14.50 -30.67 -42.84
N SER A 520 -15.71 -30.11 -42.95
CA SER A 520 -16.01 -28.78 -42.40
C SER A 520 -15.91 -28.78 -40.88
N LEU A 521 -16.42 -29.82 -40.20
CA LEU A 521 -16.27 -29.94 -38.74
C LEU A 521 -14.81 -29.99 -38.32
N GLN A 522 -14.02 -30.85 -38.96
CA GLN A 522 -12.59 -30.97 -38.70
C GLN A 522 -11.87 -29.64 -38.94
N SER A 523 -12.18 -28.96 -40.05
CA SER A 523 -11.61 -27.64 -40.37
C SER A 523 -11.97 -26.62 -39.29
N THR A 524 -13.23 -26.52 -38.89
CA THR A 524 -13.68 -25.53 -37.89
C THR A 524 -13.05 -25.77 -36.52
N LEU A 525 -12.98 -27.03 -36.06
CA LEU A 525 -12.29 -27.38 -34.80
C LEU A 525 -10.79 -27.12 -34.88
N THR A 526 -10.17 -27.44 -36.02
CA THR A 526 -8.74 -27.18 -36.26
C THR A 526 -8.45 -25.69 -36.26
N SER A 527 -9.22 -24.89 -36.99
CA SER A 527 -9.06 -23.44 -37.04
C SER A 527 -9.29 -22.78 -35.68
N LYS A 528 -10.26 -23.26 -34.88
CA LYS A 528 -10.45 -22.76 -33.51
C LYS A 528 -9.22 -23.05 -32.65
N ARG A 529 -8.68 -24.27 -32.72
CA ARG A 529 -7.45 -24.66 -32.00
C ARG A 529 -6.24 -23.85 -32.45
N GLU A 530 -6.05 -23.64 -33.76
CA GLU A 530 -4.97 -22.82 -34.31
C GLU A 530 -5.10 -21.36 -33.86
N SER A 531 -6.30 -20.80 -33.87
CA SER A 531 -6.56 -19.45 -33.34
C SER A 531 -6.23 -19.34 -31.86
N LEU A 532 -6.60 -20.32 -31.04
CA LEU A 532 -6.25 -20.34 -29.62
C LEU A 532 -4.74 -20.50 -29.40
N ALA A 533 -4.08 -21.31 -30.23
CA ALA A 533 -2.63 -21.47 -30.21
C ALA A 533 -1.91 -20.17 -30.60
N GLU A 534 -2.44 -19.41 -31.55
CA GLU A 534 -1.90 -18.11 -31.95
C GLU A 534 -2.13 -17.06 -30.86
N ASP A 535 -3.34 -17.00 -30.27
CA ASP A 535 -3.63 -16.15 -29.10
C ASP A 535 -2.63 -16.43 -27.96
N TYR A 536 -2.45 -17.71 -27.63
CA TYR A 536 -1.48 -18.17 -26.63
C TYR A 536 -0.05 -17.78 -26.99
N LYS A 537 0.36 -17.95 -28.26
CA LYS A 537 1.71 -17.62 -28.72
C LYS A 537 1.97 -16.12 -28.62
N ASN A 538 1.02 -15.29 -29.04
CA ASN A 538 1.12 -13.83 -28.96
C ASN A 538 1.28 -13.37 -27.51
N ILE A 539 0.45 -13.88 -26.59
CA ILE A 539 0.57 -13.52 -25.17
C ILE A 539 1.87 -14.08 -24.57
N SER A 540 2.27 -15.29 -24.96
CA SER A 540 3.54 -15.88 -24.52
C SER A 540 4.74 -15.03 -24.92
N ILE A 541 4.70 -14.45 -26.12
CA ILE A 541 5.72 -13.52 -26.61
C ILE A 541 5.73 -12.24 -25.77
N LYS A 542 4.57 -11.63 -25.50
CA LYS A 542 4.45 -10.45 -24.63
C LYS A 542 4.95 -10.69 -23.20
N LEU A 543 4.77 -11.90 -22.67
CA LEU A 543 5.22 -12.29 -21.33
C LEU A 543 6.71 -12.61 -21.23
N LYS A 544 7.34 -13.10 -22.32
CA LYS A 544 8.75 -13.55 -22.32
C LYS A 544 9.75 -12.49 -22.79
N GLU A 545 9.35 -11.65 -23.71
CA GLU A 545 10.26 -10.81 -24.48
C GLU A 545 9.76 -9.36 -24.46
N ASN A 546 10.68 -8.40 -24.38
CA ASN A 546 10.39 -6.99 -24.66
C ASN A 546 10.22 -6.77 -26.18
N THR A 547 9.44 -7.64 -26.84
CA THR A 547 9.26 -7.71 -28.29
C THR A 547 8.74 -6.41 -28.86
N PHE A 548 7.89 -5.71 -28.11
CA PHE A 548 7.45 -4.36 -28.43
C PHE A 548 8.63 -3.46 -28.83
N PHE A 549 9.68 -3.47 -28.02
CA PHE A 549 10.84 -2.59 -28.19
C PHE A 549 11.70 -3.03 -29.39
N ASN A 550 11.87 -4.33 -29.59
CA ASN A 550 12.56 -4.88 -30.76
C ASN A 550 11.82 -4.57 -32.07
N VAL A 551 10.48 -4.74 -32.08
CA VAL A 551 9.64 -4.43 -33.26
C VAL A 551 9.71 -2.94 -33.59
N LEU A 552 9.70 -2.06 -32.59
CA LEU A 552 9.87 -0.63 -32.80
C LEU A 552 11.28 -0.29 -33.34
N GLN A 553 12.33 -0.91 -32.79
CA GLN A 553 13.70 -0.75 -33.29
C GLN A 553 13.82 -1.19 -34.75
N ASP A 554 13.28 -2.36 -35.10
CA ASP A 554 13.31 -2.89 -36.47
C ASP A 554 12.60 -1.94 -37.44
N LYS A 555 11.40 -1.45 -37.08
CA LYS A 555 10.65 -0.46 -37.87
C LYS A 555 11.47 0.82 -38.12
N LEU A 556 12.11 1.36 -37.10
CA LEU A 556 12.94 2.58 -37.23
C LEU A 556 14.22 2.33 -38.03
N GLN A 557 14.86 1.18 -37.84
CA GLN A 557 16.05 0.78 -38.57
C GLN A 557 15.77 0.62 -40.06
N GLU A 558 14.59 0.13 -40.42
CA GLU A 558 14.18 -0.01 -41.80
C GLU A 558 13.89 1.35 -42.46
N ILE A 559 13.29 2.30 -41.74
CA ILE A 559 13.12 3.67 -42.22
C ILE A 559 14.49 4.31 -42.50
N SER A 560 15.45 4.17 -41.58
CA SER A 560 16.84 4.64 -41.78
C SER A 560 17.48 3.95 -43.00
N THR A 561 17.29 2.64 -43.16
CA THR A 561 17.82 1.90 -44.31
C THR A 561 17.24 2.40 -45.64
N ASN A 562 15.92 2.63 -45.70
CA ASN A 562 15.24 3.13 -46.88
C ASN A 562 15.70 4.56 -47.24
N LEU A 563 15.80 5.44 -46.24
CA LEU A 563 16.30 6.81 -46.40
C LEU A 563 17.72 6.79 -47.00
N ASN A 564 18.62 5.96 -46.48
CA ASN A 564 19.98 5.83 -46.99
C ASN A 564 20.05 5.22 -48.40
N GLN A 565 19.16 4.29 -48.75
CA GLN A 565 19.14 3.66 -50.08
C GLN A 565 18.61 4.60 -51.18
N LEU A 566 17.65 5.45 -50.86
CA LEU A 566 17.03 6.39 -51.81
C LEU A 566 17.71 7.75 -51.86
N SER A 567 18.50 8.10 -50.83
CA SER A 567 19.27 9.34 -50.82
C SER A 567 20.40 9.29 -51.85
N ASP A 568 20.65 10.44 -52.49
CA ASP A 568 21.82 10.64 -53.36
C ASP A 568 23.09 11.02 -52.58
N GLY A 569 22.99 11.17 -51.25
CA GLY A 569 24.08 11.52 -50.34
C GLY A 569 24.49 12.99 -50.33
N HIS A 570 23.82 13.86 -51.08
CA HIS A 570 24.18 15.30 -51.18
C HIS A 570 23.24 16.20 -50.37
N ASN A 571 22.07 15.70 -49.97
CA ASN A 571 21.10 16.48 -49.21
C ASN A 571 21.44 16.50 -47.70
N SER A 572 21.61 17.71 -47.15
CA SER A 572 21.93 17.90 -45.73
C SER A 572 20.80 17.46 -44.79
N ASN A 573 19.53 17.71 -45.13
CA ASN A 573 18.39 17.34 -44.29
C ASN A 573 18.23 15.81 -44.21
N GLU A 574 18.43 15.09 -45.32
CA GLU A 574 18.38 13.61 -45.37
C GLU A 574 19.44 13.01 -44.44
N TYR A 575 20.68 13.52 -44.50
CA TYR A 575 21.78 13.10 -43.65
C TYR A 575 21.52 13.38 -42.15
N GLN A 576 20.99 14.56 -41.81
CA GLN A 576 20.68 14.91 -40.43
C GLN A 576 19.54 14.05 -39.86
N LEU A 577 18.51 13.75 -40.67
CA LEU A 577 17.40 12.90 -40.26
C LEU A 577 17.89 11.49 -39.95
N ASP A 578 18.73 10.92 -40.82
CA ASP A 578 19.30 9.60 -40.58
C ASP A 578 20.16 9.54 -39.30
N ILE A 579 20.95 10.58 -39.01
CA ILE A 579 21.68 10.69 -37.73
C ILE A 579 20.72 10.69 -36.53
N LYS A 580 19.62 11.46 -36.61
CA LYS A 580 18.63 11.50 -35.52
C LYS A 580 17.99 10.12 -35.32
N ILE A 581 17.63 9.41 -36.39
CA ILE A 581 17.08 8.04 -36.33
C ILE A 581 18.07 7.08 -35.67
N ARG A 582 19.35 7.11 -36.08
CA ARG A 582 20.38 6.28 -35.47
C ARG A 582 20.58 6.56 -33.97
N ARG A 583 20.54 7.84 -33.55
CA ARG A 583 20.60 8.18 -32.12
C ARG A 583 19.41 7.63 -31.35
N THR A 584 18.20 7.76 -31.88
CA THR A 584 17.00 7.17 -31.26
C THR A 584 17.16 5.65 -31.10
N LEU A 585 17.69 4.95 -32.12
CA LEU A 585 17.96 3.51 -32.06
C LEU A 585 18.99 3.14 -30.98
N ASP A 586 20.06 3.93 -30.83
CA ASP A 586 21.08 3.72 -29.79
C ASP A 586 20.50 3.96 -28.37
N ASP A 587 19.71 5.02 -28.19
CA ASP A 587 19.06 5.34 -26.91
C ASP A 587 18.03 4.26 -26.54
N MET A 588 17.31 3.75 -27.54
CA MET A 588 16.44 2.60 -27.41
C MET A 588 17.20 1.36 -26.92
N GLN A 589 18.33 1.04 -27.53
CA GLN A 589 19.14 -0.12 -27.13
C GLN A 589 19.58 -0.02 -25.66
N GLN A 590 20.07 1.15 -25.23
CA GLN A 590 20.46 1.38 -23.84
C GLN A 590 19.30 1.28 -22.85
N LEU A 591 18.09 1.73 -23.25
CA LEU A 591 16.91 1.61 -22.41
C LEU A 591 16.53 0.13 -22.24
N SER A 592 16.56 -0.66 -23.31
CA SER A 592 16.21 -2.09 -23.30
C SER A 592 17.09 -2.94 -22.37
N GLU A 593 18.39 -2.63 -22.27
CA GLU A 593 19.36 -3.32 -21.39
C GLU A 593 19.02 -3.16 -19.89
N ARG A 594 18.19 -2.19 -19.53
CA ARG A 594 17.78 -1.91 -18.14
C ARG A 594 16.46 -2.56 -17.75
N ASN A 595 15.85 -3.32 -18.66
CA ASN A 595 14.52 -3.94 -18.51
C ASN A 595 13.46 -2.93 -17.99
N PRO A 596 13.18 -1.87 -18.77
CA PRO A 596 12.36 -0.74 -18.35
C PRO A 596 10.91 -1.19 -18.18
N ASN A 597 10.20 -0.61 -17.21
CA ASN A 597 8.75 -0.84 -17.10
C ASN A 597 8.00 -0.16 -18.28
N PRO A 598 6.75 -0.58 -18.58
CA PRO A 598 5.96 -0.02 -19.69
C PRO A 598 5.78 1.50 -19.63
N GLN A 599 5.73 2.09 -18.43
CA GLN A 599 5.63 3.54 -18.26
C GLN A 599 6.90 4.27 -18.73
N ALA A 600 8.09 3.78 -18.39
CA ALA A 600 9.35 4.36 -18.83
C ALA A 600 9.51 4.28 -20.36
N ILE A 601 9.00 3.20 -20.98
CA ILE A 601 8.93 3.04 -22.44
C ILE A 601 8.03 4.12 -23.06
N ARG A 602 6.84 4.35 -22.50
CA ARG A 602 5.93 5.42 -22.97
C ARG A 602 6.53 6.81 -22.84
N GLU A 603 7.12 7.10 -21.69
CA GLU A 603 7.78 8.38 -21.45
C GLU A 603 8.92 8.62 -22.46
N PHE A 604 9.68 7.57 -22.80
CA PHE A 604 10.70 7.65 -23.84
C PHE A 604 10.10 7.94 -25.23
N ILE A 605 9.08 7.21 -25.65
CA ILE A 605 8.45 7.39 -26.98
C ILE A 605 7.83 8.79 -27.10
N ASP A 606 7.14 9.26 -26.07
CA ASP A 606 6.52 10.58 -26.04
C ASP A 606 7.58 11.70 -26.10
N GLN A 607 8.68 11.56 -25.35
CA GLN A 607 9.82 12.48 -25.42
C GLN A 607 10.47 12.49 -26.81
N GLU A 608 10.65 11.34 -27.43
CA GLU A 608 11.22 11.26 -28.78
C GLU A 608 10.28 11.84 -29.83
N LEU A 609 8.96 11.64 -29.74
CA LEU A 609 7.97 12.30 -30.60
C LEU A 609 8.05 13.83 -30.53
N ILE A 610 8.21 14.38 -29.32
CA ILE A 610 8.47 15.81 -29.12
C ILE A 610 9.80 16.20 -29.78
N SER A 611 10.86 15.43 -29.56
CA SER A 611 12.19 15.67 -30.14
C SER A 611 12.17 15.68 -31.67
N TYR A 612 11.43 14.76 -32.32
CA TYR A 612 11.28 14.73 -33.78
C TYR A 612 10.50 15.93 -34.32
N ARG A 613 9.53 16.45 -33.56
CA ARG A 613 8.80 17.67 -33.92
C ARG A 613 9.72 18.88 -33.89
N GLU A 614 10.46 19.06 -32.80
CA GLU A 614 11.44 20.14 -32.67
C GLU A 614 12.54 20.04 -33.73
N PHE A 615 12.99 18.82 -34.05
CA PHE A 615 13.94 18.57 -35.13
C PHE A 615 13.38 18.99 -36.50
N ALA A 616 12.12 18.67 -36.80
CA ALA A 616 11.49 19.03 -38.07
C ALA A 616 11.44 20.56 -38.28
N GLU A 617 11.20 21.33 -37.22
CA GLU A 617 11.20 22.80 -37.26
C GLU A 617 12.59 23.40 -37.56
N GLN A 618 13.66 22.65 -37.26
CA GLN A 618 15.05 23.06 -37.49
C GLN A 618 15.57 22.73 -38.90
N LEU A 619 14.84 21.92 -39.68
CA LEU A 619 15.23 21.57 -41.05
C LEU A 619 15.11 22.77 -41.98
N THR A 620 16.13 22.97 -42.82
CA THR A 620 16.15 24.10 -43.77
C THR A 620 15.18 23.87 -44.92
N SER A 621 14.35 24.86 -45.26
CA SER A 621 13.38 24.77 -46.36
C SER A 621 14.05 24.58 -47.72
N GLU A 622 15.29 25.07 -47.90
CA GLU A 622 16.06 24.95 -49.14
C GLU A 622 16.49 23.52 -49.47
N HIS A 623 16.61 22.65 -48.45
CA HIS A 623 16.99 21.23 -48.61
C HIS A 623 15.82 20.28 -48.36
N SER A 624 14.58 20.76 -48.28
CA SER A 624 13.41 19.91 -48.06
C SER A 624 13.14 19.06 -49.32
N THR A 625 13.18 17.74 -49.16
CA THR A 625 12.85 16.77 -50.22
C THR A 625 11.60 15.99 -49.84
N GLU A 626 10.92 15.45 -50.86
CA GLU A 626 9.81 14.51 -50.66
C GLU A 626 10.26 13.30 -49.82
N LEU A 627 11.48 12.81 -50.05
CA LEU A 627 12.09 11.73 -49.26
C LEU A 627 12.23 12.10 -47.78
N THR A 628 12.82 13.26 -47.45
CA THR A 628 12.96 13.73 -46.06
C THR A 628 11.60 13.87 -45.37
N ASN A 629 10.64 14.52 -46.03
CA ASN A 629 9.31 14.74 -45.46
C ASN A 629 8.58 13.41 -45.25
N ASN A 630 8.69 12.47 -46.18
CA ASN A 630 8.10 11.15 -46.06
C ASN A 630 8.75 10.34 -44.93
N SER A 631 10.08 10.28 -44.85
CA SER A 631 10.78 9.55 -43.78
C SER A 631 10.46 10.11 -42.40
N LEU A 632 10.39 11.44 -42.26
CA LEU A 632 10.00 12.09 -41.00
C LEU A 632 8.53 11.80 -40.62
N GLN A 633 7.64 11.72 -41.61
CA GLN A 633 6.27 11.24 -41.40
C GLN A 633 6.24 9.76 -40.97
N TRP A 634 7.09 8.91 -41.53
CA TRP A 634 7.13 7.49 -41.20
C TRP A 634 7.62 7.26 -39.77
N VAL A 635 8.67 7.95 -39.33
CA VAL A 635 9.15 7.87 -37.95
C VAL A 635 8.05 8.27 -36.98
N ASN A 636 7.41 9.42 -37.21
CA ASN A 636 6.32 9.87 -36.35
C ASN A 636 5.13 8.89 -36.37
N GLY A 637 4.80 8.30 -37.51
CA GLY A 637 3.74 7.29 -37.62
C GLY A 637 4.04 6.06 -36.78
N VAL A 638 5.23 5.47 -36.96
CA VAL A 638 5.70 4.31 -36.21
C VAL A 638 5.77 4.58 -34.71
N MET A 639 6.27 5.75 -34.31
CA MET A 639 6.38 6.12 -32.90
C MET A 639 5.01 6.36 -32.25
N ASN A 640 4.05 6.97 -32.95
CA ASN A 640 2.69 7.11 -32.44
C ASN A 640 1.97 5.76 -32.32
N GLU A 641 2.11 4.89 -33.32
CA GLU A 641 1.58 3.51 -33.27
C GLU A 641 2.17 2.77 -32.08
N ALA A 642 3.48 2.86 -31.88
CA ALA A 642 4.13 2.22 -30.74
C ALA A 642 3.68 2.82 -29.39
N LEU A 643 3.49 4.14 -29.31
CA LEU A 643 2.93 4.76 -28.10
C LEU A 643 1.54 4.21 -27.78
N ASP A 644 0.72 3.97 -28.80
CA ASP A 644 -0.62 3.42 -28.67
C ASP A 644 -0.59 1.94 -28.26
N ASP A 645 0.23 1.13 -28.95
CA ASP A 645 0.43 -0.29 -28.67
C ASP A 645 1.04 -0.53 -27.28
N SER A 646 1.84 0.41 -26.77
CA SER A 646 2.50 0.26 -25.47
C SER A 646 1.52 0.13 -24.30
N ILE A 647 0.27 0.59 -24.47
CA ILE A 647 -0.80 0.42 -23.47
C ILE A 647 -1.13 -1.07 -23.30
N ASP A 648 -1.09 -1.85 -24.37
CA ASP A 648 -1.37 -3.30 -24.35
C ASP A 648 -0.29 -4.11 -23.62
N TYR A 649 0.84 -3.48 -23.28
CA TYR A 649 1.93 -4.08 -22.50
C TYR A 649 1.89 -3.69 -21.01
N ASP A 650 0.91 -2.90 -20.57
CA ASP A 650 0.69 -2.65 -19.16
C ASP A 650 0.34 -3.93 -18.41
N THR A 651 0.85 -4.07 -17.18
CA THR A 651 0.58 -5.25 -16.35
C THR A 651 -0.93 -5.52 -16.21
N GLU A 652 -1.76 -4.48 -16.06
CA GLU A 652 -3.23 -4.63 -15.99
C GLU A 652 -3.82 -5.23 -17.28
N ASN A 653 -3.47 -4.68 -18.45
CA ASN A 653 -3.96 -5.17 -19.74
C ASN A 653 -3.42 -6.56 -20.07
N LEU A 654 -2.14 -6.81 -19.79
CA LEU A 654 -1.50 -8.10 -19.99
C LEU A 654 -2.14 -9.18 -19.10
N MET A 655 -2.41 -8.88 -17.82
CA MET A 655 -3.12 -9.81 -16.94
C MET A 655 -4.57 -10.03 -17.41
N ALA A 656 -5.25 -9.00 -17.94
CA ALA A 656 -6.58 -9.16 -18.53
C ALA A 656 -6.57 -10.06 -19.78
N GLU A 657 -5.57 -9.92 -20.65
CA GLU A 657 -5.35 -10.79 -21.82
C GLU A 657 -5.07 -12.24 -21.39
N VAL A 658 -4.24 -12.44 -20.37
CA VAL A 658 -3.93 -13.74 -19.76
C VAL A 658 -5.20 -14.41 -19.24
N ILE A 659 -6.01 -13.69 -18.45
CA ILE A 659 -7.29 -14.21 -17.93
C ILE A 659 -8.19 -14.63 -19.10
N SER A 660 -8.30 -13.77 -20.12
CA SER A 660 -9.12 -14.03 -21.31
C SER A 660 -8.63 -15.26 -22.09
N ALA A 661 -7.33 -15.39 -22.34
CA ALA A 661 -6.77 -16.54 -23.05
C ALA A 661 -6.88 -17.83 -22.25
N HIS A 662 -6.59 -17.79 -20.96
CA HIS A 662 -6.77 -18.94 -20.06
C HIS A 662 -8.22 -19.44 -20.07
N HIS A 663 -9.20 -18.54 -19.95
CA HIS A 663 -10.61 -18.91 -20.02
C HIS A 663 -11.00 -19.49 -21.38
N ARG A 664 -10.55 -18.89 -22.49
CA ARG A 664 -10.86 -19.39 -23.84
C ARG A 664 -10.28 -20.79 -24.08
N LEU A 665 -9.04 -21.04 -23.64
CA LEU A 665 -8.41 -22.36 -23.70
C LEU A 665 -9.18 -23.39 -22.87
N GLU A 666 -9.42 -23.10 -21.59
CA GLU A 666 -10.09 -24.03 -20.68
C GLU A 666 -11.54 -24.31 -21.10
N HIS A 667 -12.27 -23.28 -21.53
CA HIS A 667 -13.64 -23.42 -21.97
C HIS A 667 -13.74 -24.32 -23.22
N PHE A 668 -12.91 -24.07 -24.24
CA PHE A 668 -12.91 -24.91 -25.45
C PHE A 668 -12.49 -26.35 -25.12
N ARG A 669 -11.49 -26.54 -24.25
CA ARG A 669 -11.02 -27.86 -23.80
C ARG A 669 -12.15 -28.66 -23.16
N VAL A 670 -12.93 -28.07 -22.25
CA VAL A 670 -14.05 -28.73 -21.57
C VAL A 670 -15.18 -29.10 -22.53
N LYS A 671 -15.44 -28.29 -23.56
CA LYS A 671 -16.51 -28.52 -24.56
C LYS A 671 -16.11 -29.41 -25.72
N LEU A 672 -14.82 -29.56 -25.98
CA LEU A 672 -14.30 -30.33 -27.10
C LEU A 672 -14.87 -31.78 -27.19
N PRO A 673 -15.06 -32.52 -26.08
CA PRO A 673 -15.66 -33.85 -26.11
C PRO A 673 -17.11 -33.90 -26.64
N ASP A 674 -17.89 -32.82 -26.54
CA ASP A 674 -19.29 -32.76 -27.01
C ASP A 674 -19.39 -32.98 -28.53
N PHE A 675 -18.29 -32.74 -29.26
CA PHE A 675 -18.25 -32.89 -30.71
C PHE A 675 -18.06 -34.34 -31.20
N LYS A 676 -17.72 -35.28 -30.30
CA LYS A 676 -17.64 -36.71 -30.60
C LYS A 676 -18.95 -37.26 -31.15
N ALA A 677 -20.09 -36.67 -30.76
CA ALA A 677 -21.39 -37.10 -31.24
C ALA A 677 -21.63 -36.79 -32.74
N PHE A 678 -20.90 -35.81 -33.30
CA PHE A 678 -20.95 -35.50 -34.74
C PHE A 678 -19.98 -36.38 -35.53
N ASN A 679 -18.72 -36.46 -35.09
CA ASN A 679 -17.68 -37.29 -35.70
C ASN A 679 -16.72 -37.81 -34.62
N ASP A 680 -16.72 -39.11 -34.36
CA ASP A 680 -15.88 -39.78 -33.35
C ASP A 680 -14.50 -40.21 -33.89
N GLU A 681 -14.23 -40.03 -35.19
CA GLU A 681 -12.97 -40.41 -35.83
C GLU A 681 -11.82 -39.40 -35.60
N LEU A 682 -12.13 -38.21 -35.06
CA LEU A 682 -11.12 -37.18 -34.77
C LEU A 682 -10.35 -37.47 -33.47
N ASP A 683 -9.09 -37.04 -33.41
CA ASP A 683 -8.20 -37.25 -32.26
C ASP A 683 -8.41 -36.21 -31.14
N TYR A 684 -9.58 -36.28 -30.51
CA TYR A 684 -9.97 -35.38 -29.41
C TYR A 684 -9.02 -35.48 -28.21
N THR A 685 -8.40 -36.64 -27.98
CA THR A 685 -7.48 -36.84 -26.87
C THR A 685 -6.20 -36.04 -27.08
N LYS A 686 -5.60 -36.12 -28.27
CA LYS A 686 -4.42 -35.32 -28.62
C LYS A 686 -4.72 -33.82 -28.52
N TRP A 687 -5.84 -33.38 -29.08
CA TRP A 687 -6.22 -31.96 -29.06
C TRP A 687 -6.48 -31.44 -27.64
N ASN A 688 -7.11 -32.24 -26.78
CA ASN A 688 -7.29 -31.87 -25.37
C ASN A 688 -5.94 -31.68 -24.66
N ASN A 689 -4.97 -32.57 -24.89
CA ASN A 689 -3.66 -32.49 -24.25
C ASN A 689 -2.89 -31.25 -24.72
N GLU A 690 -2.92 -30.91 -26.01
CA GLU A 690 -2.28 -29.70 -26.54
C GLU A 690 -2.85 -28.41 -25.91
N LEU A 691 -4.18 -28.33 -25.76
CA LEU A 691 -4.84 -27.18 -25.12
C LEU A 691 -4.49 -27.06 -23.64
N GLU A 692 -4.42 -28.20 -22.94
CA GLU A 692 -4.00 -28.28 -21.55
C GLU A 692 -2.54 -27.83 -21.36
N GLU A 693 -1.63 -28.31 -22.20
CA GLU A 693 -0.22 -27.88 -22.19
C GLU A 693 -0.08 -26.37 -22.40
N GLN A 694 -0.84 -25.78 -23.33
CA GLN A 694 -0.83 -24.33 -23.57
C GLN A 694 -1.37 -23.54 -22.38
N ARG A 695 -2.47 -23.99 -21.79
CA ARG A 695 -3.08 -23.39 -20.59
C ARG A 695 -2.09 -23.38 -19.43
N ASP A 696 -1.47 -24.52 -19.14
CA ASP A 696 -0.57 -24.68 -18.00
C ASP A 696 0.74 -23.92 -18.20
N HIS A 697 1.26 -23.90 -19.44
CA HIS A 697 2.42 -23.10 -19.76
C HIS A 697 2.13 -21.60 -19.63
N LEU A 698 0.94 -21.11 -19.99
CA LEU A 698 0.57 -19.71 -19.78
C LEU A 698 0.65 -19.30 -18.31
N ILE A 699 0.16 -20.14 -17.39
CA ILE A 699 0.28 -19.93 -15.93
C ILE A 699 1.75 -19.80 -15.52
N ARG A 700 2.60 -20.66 -16.07
CA ARG A 700 4.04 -20.62 -15.82
C ARG A 700 4.69 -19.32 -16.31
N LEU A 701 4.35 -18.85 -17.50
CA LEU A 701 4.91 -17.60 -18.02
C LEU A 701 4.52 -16.39 -17.19
N VAL A 702 3.30 -16.36 -16.67
CA VAL A 702 2.88 -15.28 -15.78
C VAL A 702 3.67 -15.32 -14.47
N ALA A 703 3.89 -16.51 -13.91
CA ALA A 703 4.71 -16.68 -12.71
C ALA A 703 6.17 -16.24 -12.94
N GLU A 704 6.77 -16.60 -14.09
CA GLU A 704 8.10 -16.13 -14.50
C GLU A 704 8.12 -14.60 -14.66
N TYR A 705 7.13 -14.03 -15.36
CA TYR A 705 7.00 -12.59 -15.56
C TYR A 705 6.93 -11.80 -14.24
N ILE A 706 6.16 -12.30 -13.26
CA ILE A 706 6.05 -11.69 -11.92
C ILE A 706 7.41 -11.65 -11.21
N VAL A 707 8.19 -12.73 -11.30
CA VAL A 707 9.52 -12.83 -10.69
C VAL A 707 10.50 -11.89 -11.40
N ASP A 708 10.55 -11.93 -12.72
CA ASP A 708 11.49 -11.16 -13.54
C ASP A 708 11.29 -9.63 -13.41
N HIS A 709 10.03 -9.20 -13.20
CA HIS A 709 9.68 -7.79 -13.00
C HIS A 709 9.56 -7.38 -11.53
N ASN A 710 9.85 -8.30 -10.60
CA ASN A 710 9.80 -8.06 -9.14
C ASN A 710 8.45 -7.47 -8.67
N LEU A 711 7.34 -8.02 -9.18
CA LEU A 711 5.98 -7.58 -8.88
C LEU A 711 5.48 -8.18 -7.56
N ASP A 712 4.77 -7.38 -6.76
CA ASP A 712 4.20 -7.83 -5.48
C ASP A 712 2.93 -8.66 -5.73
N LEU A 713 2.93 -9.92 -5.29
CA LEU A 713 1.82 -10.84 -5.51
C LEU A 713 0.50 -10.36 -4.89
N LEU A 714 0.53 -9.60 -3.79
CA LEU A 714 -0.67 -9.15 -3.09
C LEU A 714 -1.12 -7.75 -3.53
N ARG A 715 -0.18 -6.83 -3.74
CA ARG A 715 -0.47 -5.43 -4.07
C ARG A 715 -0.65 -5.23 -5.56
N ASP A 716 0.23 -5.81 -6.37
CA ASP A 716 0.32 -5.49 -7.81
C ASP A 716 -0.46 -6.51 -8.66
N ILE A 717 -0.53 -7.79 -8.22
CA ILE A 717 -1.16 -8.86 -9.01
C ILE A 717 -2.56 -9.24 -8.52
N LYS A 718 -2.75 -9.55 -7.23
CA LYS A 718 -4.03 -10.05 -6.70
C LYS A 718 -5.26 -9.22 -7.08
N PRO A 719 -5.24 -7.86 -7.05
CA PRO A 719 -6.41 -7.06 -7.41
C PRO A 719 -6.89 -7.28 -8.85
N LEU A 720 -5.97 -7.63 -9.76
CA LEU A 720 -6.26 -7.87 -11.18
C LEU A 720 -7.04 -9.18 -11.41
N PHE A 721 -7.06 -10.08 -10.42
CA PHE A 721 -7.73 -11.38 -10.47
C PHE A 721 -8.96 -11.45 -9.55
N ALA A 722 -9.64 -10.33 -9.27
CA ALA A 722 -10.75 -10.26 -8.30
C ALA A 722 -11.87 -11.30 -8.52
N ASN A 723 -12.15 -11.68 -9.78
CA ASN A 723 -13.15 -12.69 -10.14
C ASN A 723 -12.55 -14.06 -10.53
N ASN A 724 -11.25 -14.25 -10.34
CA ASN A 724 -10.46 -15.37 -10.87
C ASN A 724 -9.51 -15.97 -9.81
N ASP A 725 -9.97 -16.09 -8.56
CA ASP A 725 -9.13 -16.52 -7.42
C ASP A 725 -8.48 -17.89 -7.64
N ALA A 726 -9.17 -18.83 -8.27
CA ALA A 726 -8.63 -20.16 -8.57
C ALA A 726 -7.43 -20.13 -9.53
N LEU A 727 -7.45 -19.23 -10.52
CA LEU A 727 -6.33 -19.02 -11.44
C LEU A 727 -5.19 -18.29 -10.71
N TYR A 728 -5.52 -17.24 -9.95
CA TYR A 728 -4.55 -16.53 -9.13
C TYR A 728 -3.80 -17.47 -8.18
N LYS A 729 -4.48 -18.40 -7.52
CA LYS A 729 -3.86 -19.36 -6.59
C LYS A 729 -2.84 -20.28 -7.26
N GLN A 730 -3.08 -20.68 -8.52
CA GLN A 730 -2.12 -21.47 -9.29
C GLN A 730 -0.87 -20.65 -9.64
N ILE A 731 -1.07 -19.40 -10.08
CA ILE A 731 0.00 -18.45 -10.39
C ILE A 731 0.82 -18.13 -9.13
N GLU A 732 0.15 -17.81 -8.01
CA GLU A 732 0.77 -17.50 -6.72
C GLU A 732 1.66 -18.64 -6.24
N GLY A 733 1.15 -19.87 -6.24
CA GLY A 733 1.92 -21.04 -5.81
C GLY A 733 3.17 -21.28 -6.65
N LEU A 734 3.07 -21.11 -7.97
CA LEU A 734 4.19 -21.29 -8.89
C LEU A 734 5.22 -20.15 -8.80
N ALA A 735 4.75 -18.89 -8.72
CA ALA A 735 5.61 -17.72 -8.59
C ALA A 735 6.44 -17.77 -7.30
N ILE A 736 5.82 -18.16 -6.18
CA ILE A 736 6.54 -18.40 -4.91
C ILE A 736 7.59 -19.50 -5.10
N GLY A 737 7.26 -20.60 -5.78
CA GLY A 737 8.20 -21.67 -6.11
C GLY A 737 9.38 -21.23 -6.99
N LEU A 738 9.19 -20.20 -7.81
CA LEU A 738 10.22 -19.60 -8.68
C LEU A 738 11.03 -18.48 -8.01
N GLY A 739 10.68 -18.09 -6.78
CA GLY A 739 11.45 -17.11 -5.98
C GLY A 739 10.73 -15.78 -5.73
N ALA A 740 9.45 -15.64 -6.07
CA ALA A 740 8.66 -14.48 -5.66
C ALA A 740 8.52 -14.42 -4.14
N VAL A 741 8.33 -13.20 -3.61
CA VAL A 741 8.22 -12.97 -2.16
C VAL A 741 6.99 -13.70 -1.60
N ASN A 742 7.24 -14.67 -0.72
CA ASN A 742 6.19 -15.30 0.05
C ASN A 742 5.80 -14.40 1.24
N HIS A 743 4.71 -13.65 1.08
CA HIS A 743 4.21 -12.75 2.13
C HIS A 743 3.86 -13.47 3.43
N VAL A 744 3.44 -14.74 3.37
CA VAL A 744 3.15 -15.54 4.57
C VAL A 744 4.44 -15.86 5.33
N GLU A 745 5.51 -16.22 4.63
CA GLU A 745 6.83 -16.43 5.25
C GLU A 745 7.43 -15.13 5.78
N MET A 746 7.29 -14.02 5.07
CA MET A 746 7.72 -12.70 5.56
C MET A 746 6.97 -12.29 6.83
N GLU A 747 5.65 -12.52 6.88
CA GLU A 747 4.86 -12.22 8.06
C GLU A 747 5.22 -13.17 9.22
N LEU A 748 5.44 -14.46 8.94
CA LEU A 748 5.96 -15.44 9.91
C LEU A 748 7.34 -15.03 10.42
N ALA A 749 8.24 -14.59 9.55
CA ALA A 749 9.58 -14.12 9.93
C ALA A 749 9.49 -12.87 10.80
N ARG A 750 8.66 -11.89 10.44
CA ARG A 750 8.39 -10.71 11.29
C ARG A 750 7.83 -11.12 12.64
N ARG A 751 6.82 -11.99 12.67
CA ARG A 751 6.22 -12.51 13.91
C ARG A 751 7.27 -13.26 14.74
N ASN A 752 8.16 -14.03 14.13
CA ASN A 752 9.25 -14.73 14.82
C ASN A 752 10.30 -13.77 15.40
N THR A 753 10.63 -12.68 14.68
CA THR A 753 11.47 -11.61 15.22
C THR A 753 10.80 -10.95 16.42
N THR A 754 9.51 -10.59 16.31
CA THR A 754 8.74 -10.04 17.43
C THR A 754 8.66 -11.02 18.60
N ILE A 755 8.46 -12.31 18.36
CA ILE A 755 8.49 -13.35 19.40
C ILE A 755 9.87 -13.39 20.07
N SER A 756 10.96 -13.30 19.30
CA SER A 756 12.32 -13.30 19.84
C SER A 756 12.60 -12.06 20.70
N GLU A 757 12.15 -10.89 20.27
CA GLU A 757 12.22 -9.64 21.04
C GLU A 757 11.39 -9.73 22.32
N LEU A 758 10.15 -10.23 22.23
CA LEU A 758 9.29 -10.45 23.39
C LEU A 758 9.91 -11.46 24.35
N GLN A 759 10.54 -12.54 23.87
CA GLN A 759 11.26 -13.49 24.72
C GLN A 759 12.45 -12.84 25.43
N LEU A 760 13.19 -11.94 24.77
CA LEU A 760 14.29 -11.20 25.40
C LEU A 760 13.78 -10.23 26.48
N GLN A 761 12.67 -9.54 26.20
CA GLN A 761 11.99 -8.69 27.18
C GLN A 761 11.47 -9.50 28.37
N LEU A 762 10.89 -10.69 28.13
CA LEU A 762 10.41 -11.60 29.16
C LEU A 762 11.56 -12.06 30.07
N ARG A 763 12.69 -12.49 29.50
CA ARG A 763 13.88 -12.84 30.31
C ARG A 763 14.41 -11.67 31.12
N THR A 764 14.36 -10.46 30.58
CA THR A 764 14.79 -9.25 31.29
C THR A 764 13.86 -8.94 32.46
N LEU A 765 12.54 -9.06 32.24
CA LEU A 765 11.53 -8.91 33.27
C LEU A 765 11.63 -10.01 34.35
N GLU A 766 11.88 -11.26 33.96
CA GLU A 766 12.12 -12.37 34.90
C GLU A 766 13.33 -12.07 35.79
N ARG A 767 14.45 -11.60 35.20
CA ARG A 767 15.64 -11.20 35.95
C ARG A 767 15.37 -10.03 36.90
N GLN A 768 14.62 -9.02 36.44
CA GLN A 768 14.22 -7.89 37.29
C GLN A 768 13.29 -8.33 38.42
N ASN A 769 12.37 -9.26 38.15
CA ASN A 769 11.46 -9.79 39.16
C ASN A 769 12.22 -10.64 40.19
N GLU A 770 13.20 -11.45 39.78
CA GLU A 770 14.09 -12.16 40.70
C GLU A 770 14.92 -11.20 41.58
N GLU A 771 15.46 -10.12 41.00
CA GLU A 771 16.18 -9.06 41.74
C GLU A 771 15.25 -8.35 42.71
N GLN A 772 14.04 -8.01 42.28
CA GLN A 772 13.03 -7.36 43.10
C GLN A 772 12.54 -8.28 44.22
N GLN A 773 12.39 -9.58 43.97
CA GLN A 773 12.01 -10.58 44.96
C GLN A 773 13.13 -10.81 45.99
N LYS A 774 14.40 -10.84 45.56
CA LYS A 774 15.56 -10.81 46.48
C LYS A 774 15.59 -9.53 47.31
N GLY A 775 15.33 -8.37 46.70
CA GLY A 775 15.23 -7.09 47.40
C GLY A 775 14.09 -7.06 48.42
N THR A 776 12.94 -7.63 48.08
CA THR A 776 11.76 -7.73 48.96
C THR A 776 12.05 -8.64 50.16
N LEU A 777 12.69 -9.79 49.94
CA LEU A 777 13.10 -10.69 51.02
C LEU A 777 14.13 -10.03 51.95
N ALA A 778 15.08 -9.27 51.40
CA ALA A 778 16.05 -8.51 52.19
C ALA A 778 15.36 -7.40 53.01
N LEU A 779 14.38 -6.72 52.42
CA LEU A 779 13.61 -5.67 53.09
C LEU A 779 12.72 -6.24 54.21
N GLU A 780 12.07 -7.39 54.00
CA GLU A 780 11.30 -8.08 55.05
C GLU A 780 12.20 -8.56 56.18
N SER A 781 13.41 -9.02 55.87
CA SER A 781 14.40 -9.41 56.86
C SER A 781 14.83 -8.20 57.71
N ALA A 782 15.13 -7.06 57.06
CA ALA A 782 15.46 -5.81 57.73
C ALA A 782 14.29 -5.27 58.57
N LYS A 783 13.06 -5.37 58.06
CA LYS A 783 11.84 -4.99 58.80
C LYS A 783 11.66 -5.83 60.06
N ARG A 784 11.81 -7.16 59.98
CA ARG A 784 11.73 -8.04 61.16
C ARG A 784 12.81 -7.70 62.19
N LEU A 785 14.01 -7.35 61.74
CA LEU A 785 15.10 -6.94 62.62
C LEU A 785 14.79 -5.61 63.33
N LEU A 786 14.26 -4.63 62.60
CA LEU A 786 13.81 -3.35 63.16
C LEU A 786 12.64 -3.53 64.13
N GLU A 787 11.68 -4.41 63.83
CA GLU A 787 10.57 -4.74 64.73
C GLU A 787 11.08 -5.39 66.04
N GLN A 788 12.07 -6.28 65.94
CA GLN A 788 12.73 -6.86 67.13
C GLN A 788 13.49 -5.81 67.93
N GLN A 789 14.22 -4.90 67.28
CA GLN A 789 14.89 -3.78 67.94
C GLN A 789 13.89 -2.86 68.63
N ASN A 790 12.80 -2.49 67.98
CA ASN A 790 11.75 -1.65 68.58
C ASN A 790 11.07 -2.34 69.77
N ALA A 791 10.83 -3.65 69.71
CA ALA A 791 10.31 -4.41 70.84
C ALA A 791 11.32 -4.50 72.00
N SER A 792 12.62 -4.48 71.71
CA SER A 792 13.68 -4.41 72.72
C SER A 792 13.73 -3.02 73.37
N LEU A 793 13.78 -1.95 72.56
CA LEU A 793 13.75 -0.56 73.02
C LEU A 793 12.47 -0.24 73.80
N GLY A 794 11.33 -0.82 73.41
CA GLY A 794 10.07 -0.69 74.14
C GLY A 794 10.13 -1.30 75.55
N ARG A 795 10.78 -2.46 75.70
CA ARG A 795 11.04 -3.07 77.02
C ARG A 795 12.01 -2.24 77.84
N GLU A 796 13.07 -1.73 77.21
CA GLU A 796 14.07 -0.88 77.85
C GLU A 796 13.46 0.43 78.37
N ASN A 797 12.58 1.06 77.59
CA ASN A 797 11.85 2.25 78.01
C ASN A 797 10.89 1.98 79.17
N GLN A 798 10.25 0.80 79.24
CA GLN A 798 9.42 0.43 80.40
C GLN A 798 10.27 0.29 81.67
N VAL A 799 11.47 -0.30 81.56
CA VAL A 799 12.42 -0.41 82.69
C VAL A 799 12.93 0.96 83.11
N LEU A 800 13.32 1.81 82.16
CA LEU A 800 13.73 3.19 82.44
C LEU A 800 12.62 3.99 83.12
N LYS A 801 11.36 3.83 82.70
CA LYS A 801 10.21 4.49 83.32
C LYS A 801 9.96 4.03 84.76
N ALA A 802 10.16 2.73 85.04
CA ALA A 802 10.12 2.20 86.40
C ALA A 802 11.27 2.76 87.27
N ASN A 803 12.48 2.85 86.71
CA ASN A 803 13.65 3.40 87.40
C ASN A 803 13.49 4.90 87.70
N VAL A 804 12.95 5.69 86.77
CA VAL A 804 12.64 7.11 86.98
C VAL A 804 11.60 7.27 88.10
N SER A 805 10.60 6.40 88.16
CA SER A 805 9.60 6.42 89.24
C SER A 805 10.23 6.12 90.61
N SER A 806 11.18 5.17 90.67
CA SER A 806 11.94 4.88 91.89
C SER A 806 12.83 6.06 92.30
N LEU A 807 13.57 6.65 91.35
CA LEU A 807 14.43 7.81 91.61
C LEU A 807 13.63 9.04 92.06
N THR A 808 12.41 9.21 91.55
CA THR A 808 11.50 10.28 92.00
C THR A 808 11.10 10.07 93.46
N SER A 809 10.84 8.83 93.87
CA SER A 809 10.58 8.49 95.26
C SER A 809 11.80 8.68 96.17
N ASP A 810 13.01 8.38 95.67
CA ASP A 810 14.25 8.56 96.41
C ASP A 810 14.62 10.04 96.57
N ASN A 811 14.40 10.87 95.54
CA ASN A 811 14.58 12.32 95.61
C ASN A 811 13.65 12.96 96.65
N ALA A 812 12.39 12.51 96.76
CA ALA A 812 11.48 13.00 97.79
C ALA A 812 11.99 12.72 99.22
N ARG A 813 12.65 11.56 99.45
CA ARG A 813 13.26 11.20 100.74
C ARG A 813 14.56 11.97 101.01
N LEU A 814 15.32 12.30 99.96
CA LEU A 814 16.52 13.13 100.06
C LEU A 814 16.19 14.59 100.36
N GLU A 815 15.12 15.14 99.78
CA GLU A 815 14.65 16.49 100.11
C GLU A 815 14.22 16.63 101.58
N GLU A 816 13.56 15.60 102.14
CA GLU A 816 13.21 15.53 103.56
C GLU A 816 14.46 15.49 104.47
N SER A 817 15.50 14.74 104.06
CA SER A 817 16.78 14.68 104.77
C SER A 817 17.58 15.99 104.68
N LEU A 818 17.52 16.68 103.52
CA LEU A 818 18.18 17.96 103.30
C LEU A 818 17.56 19.08 104.16
N ALA A 819 16.24 19.03 104.38
CA ALA A 819 15.55 19.95 105.28
C ALA A 819 16.02 19.80 106.74
N ALA A 820 16.25 18.57 107.21
CA ALA A 820 16.76 18.29 108.54
C ALA A 820 18.20 18.82 108.75
N VAL A 821 19.09 18.58 107.79
CA VAL A 821 20.50 19.05 107.83
C VAL A 821 20.58 20.59 107.77
N LYS A 822 19.63 21.24 107.09
CA LYS A 822 19.56 22.71 107.05
C LYS A 822 19.20 23.31 108.42
N GLY A 823 18.42 22.59 109.24
CA GLY A 823 18.13 22.96 110.63
C GLY A 823 19.37 22.86 111.52
N GLU A 824 20.11 21.75 111.45
CA GLU A 824 21.36 21.55 112.21
C GLU A 824 22.45 22.58 111.86
N LYS A 825 22.50 23.00 110.59
CA LYS A 825 23.44 24.04 110.13
C LYS A 825 23.17 25.41 110.77
N SER A 826 21.90 25.80 110.93
CA SER A 826 21.56 27.08 111.58
C SER A 826 21.89 27.11 113.07
N GLU A 827 21.84 25.96 113.76
CA GLU A 827 22.31 25.85 115.15
C GLU A 827 23.84 25.92 115.26
N LEU A 828 24.58 25.32 114.32
CA LEU A 828 26.05 25.41 114.29
C LEU A 828 26.56 26.81 113.97
N GLU A 829 25.89 27.56 113.10
CA GLU A 829 26.24 28.93 112.73
C GLU A 829 26.13 29.89 113.93
N ALA A 830 25.19 29.65 114.86
CA ALA A 830 25.08 30.41 116.11
C ALA A 830 26.28 30.17 117.06
N VAL A 831 26.82 28.94 117.11
CA VAL A 831 27.99 28.57 117.93
C VAL A 831 29.30 29.12 117.35
N ILE A 832 29.44 29.16 116.02
CA ILE A 832 30.62 29.70 115.33
C ILE A 832 30.75 31.21 115.55
N SER A 833 29.64 31.94 115.66
CA SER A 833 29.67 33.37 116.01
C SER A 833 30.29 33.60 117.40
N THR A 834 29.96 32.77 118.38
CA THR A 834 30.49 32.89 119.75
C THR A 834 32.00 32.60 119.82
N LEU A 835 32.48 31.60 119.06
CA LEU A 835 33.91 31.27 118.97
C LEU A 835 34.74 32.30 118.18
N THR A 836 34.10 33.07 117.29
CA THR A 836 34.76 34.12 116.51
C THR A 836 35.12 35.32 117.40
N ASP A 837 34.28 35.64 118.38
CA ASP A 837 34.57 36.68 119.38
C ASP A 837 35.73 36.29 120.33
N ASP A 838 35.91 35.00 120.62
CA ASP A 838 37.03 34.48 121.40
C ASP A 838 38.36 34.47 120.62
N LYS A 839 38.31 34.26 119.30
CA LYS A 839 39.48 34.28 118.41
C LYS A 839 40.08 35.68 118.25
N ALA A 840 39.26 36.73 118.20
CA ALA A 840 39.74 38.11 118.15
C ALA A 840 40.59 38.49 119.38
N ARG A 841 40.28 37.92 120.56
CA ARG A 841 41.05 38.11 121.80
C ARG A 841 42.43 37.40 121.78
N LEU A 842 42.65 36.43 120.88
CA LEU A 842 43.91 35.67 120.77
C LEU A 842 44.87 36.21 119.69
N GLU A 843 44.38 36.84 118.63
CA GLU A 843 45.22 37.37 117.54
C GLU A 843 46.04 38.60 117.94
N GLU A 844 45.63 39.33 118.99
CA GLU A 844 46.45 40.37 119.65
C GLU A 844 47.75 39.79 120.24
N SER A 845 47.77 38.51 120.62
CA SER A 845 48.96 37.83 121.15
C SER A 845 49.96 37.38 120.07
N LEU A 846 49.59 37.34 118.77
CA LEU A 846 50.37 36.68 117.71
C LEU A 846 51.25 37.65 116.87
N ALA A 847 50.97 38.95 116.92
CA ALA A 847 51.82 39.99 116.31
C ALA A 847 53.27 39.98 116.82
N SER A 848 53.51 39.39 118.00
CA SER A 848 54.83 39.21 118.60
C SER A 848 55.78 38.25 117.82
N LEU A 849 55.30 37.43 116.88
CA LEU A 849 56.11 36.38 116.21
C LEU A 849 56.71 36.73 114.83
N LYS A 850 56.39 37.89 114.25
CA LYS A 850 56.70 38.26 112.85
C LYS A 850 58.19 38.55 112.53
N GLY A 851 59.11 38.44 113.49
CA GLY A 851 60.53 38.82 113.32
C GLY A 851 61.45 37.84 112.57
N GLN A 852 61.05 36.59 112.27
CA GLN A 852 62.01 35.50 111.98
C GLN A 852 62.27 35.12 110.50
N LYS A 853 61.56 35.62 109.47
CA LYS A 853 61.53 34.95 108.12
C LYS A 853 62.39 35.55 106.97
N LEU A 854 63.24 36.54 107.20
CA LEU A 854 64.01 37.25 106.15
C LEU A 854 65.05 36.43 105.31
N ALA A 855 65.15 35.10 105.49
CA ALA A 855 66.37 34.33 105.18
C ALA A 855 66.43 33.53 103.85
N LEU A 856 65.43 33.54 102.96
CA LEU A 856 65.27 32.49 101.91
C LEU A 856 65.54 32.89 100.43
N GLY A 857 66.11 34.07 100.15
CA GLY A 857 66.20 34.66 98.79
C GLY A 857 67.33 34.22 97.83
N THR A 858 68.03 33.10 98.00
CA THR A 858 69.35 32.86 97.33
C THR A 858 69.45 31.79 96.22
N GLY A 859 68.37 31.10 95.80
CA GLY A 859 68.46 29.85 94.99
C GLY A 859 68.51 29.91 93.44
N ILE A 860 68.22 31.04 92.78
CA ILE A 860 67.75 31.08 91.38
C ILE A 860 68.78 30.85 90.22
N ALA A 861 70.10 30.86 90.37
CA ALA A 861 71.00 31.16 89.23
C ALA A 861 71.60 30.02 88.35
N ARG A 862 71.32 28.71 88.53
CA ARG A 862 72.25 27.63 88.05
C ARG A 862 71.90 26.81 86.77
N LEU A 863 70.68 26.79 86.22
CA LEU A 863 70.23 25.71 85.29
C LEU A 863 70.25 25.99 83.76
N ALA A 864 70.50 27.21 83.29
CA ALA A 864 70.24 27.62 81.89
C ALA A 864 71.30 27.23 80.81
N ALA A 865 72.34 26.44 81.10
CA ALA A 865 73.51 26.27 80.20
C ALA A 865 73.53 25.00 79.31
N GLU A 866 72.62 24.04 79.43
CA GLU A 866 72.84 22.66 78.95
C GLU A 866 72.23 22.29 77.57
N ASN A 867 71.22 23.01 77.07
CA ASN A 867 70.34 22.51 76.00
C ASN A 867 70.80 22.73 74.54
N GLN A 868 71.89 23.47 74.30
CA GLN A 868 72.33 23.88 72.94
C GLN A 868 73.03 22.76 72.12
N ARG A 869 73.29 21.57 72.68
CA ARG A 869 74.18 20.54 72.10
C ARG A 869 73.52 19.46 71.21
N LYS A 870 72.20 19.23 71.24
CA LYS A 870 71.57 18.01 70.63
C LYS A 870 71.14 18.13 69.15
N SER A 871 71.15 19.31 68.56
CA SER A 871 70.59 19.60 67.22
C SER A 871 71.34 18.99 66.01
N ALA A 872 72.54 18.42 66.16
CA ALA A 872 73.40 18.04 65.02
C ALA A 872 73.25 16.58 64.51
N LEU A 873 72.40 15.73 65.12
CA LEU A 873 72.56 14.25 65.03
C LEU A 873 71.63 13.47 64.09
N LEU A 874 70.54 14.01 63.50
CA LEU A 874 69.55 13.16 62.82
C LEU A 874 69.26 13.42 61.32
N GLN A 875 70.07 14.25 60.66
CA GLN A 875 70.17 14.26 59.17
C GLN A 875 70.53 12.89 58.56
N GLN A 876 70.84 11.87 59.37
CA GLN A 876 71.21 10.51 58.97
C GLN A 876 70.02 9.54 58.78
N SER A 877 68.80 9.84 59.26
CA SER A 877 67.72 8.81 59.33
C SER A 877 66.80 8.72 58.10
N ASN A 878 66.72 9.73 57.24
CA ASN A 878 65.86 9.77 56.04
C ASN A 878 66.13 8.68 54.97
N LYS A 879 67.08 7.77 55.18
CA LYS A 879 67.49 6.73 54.22
C LYS A 879 66.85 5.35 54.47
N ILE A 880 66.14 5.16 55.60
CA ILE A 880 65.42 3.90 55.94
C ILE A 880 63.95 3.93 55.46
N ALA A 881 63.63 4.92 54.61
CA ALA A 881 62.50 5.00 53.69
C ALA A 881 61.93 3.65 53.21
N LEU A 882 60.75 3.76 52.58
CA LEU A 882 60.31 2.84 51.54
C LEU A 882 59.78 1.47 52.02
N ASN A 883 60.08 1.05 53.25
CA ASN A 883 59.63 -0.24 53.79
C ASN A 883 58.25 -0.22 54.48
N GLU A 884 57.71 0.93 54.91
CA GLU A 884 56.41 0.96 55.61
C GLU A 884 55.19 1.09 54.69
N HIS A 885 55.38 1.30 53.39
CA HIS A 885 54.28 1.32 52.40
C HIS A 885 53.55 -0.03 52.24
N ARG A 886 54.09 -1.13 52.80
CA ARG A 886 53.40 -2.42 52.94
C ARG A 886 52.54 -2.53 54.23
N ALA A 887 52.73 -1.66 55.21
CA ALA A 887 52.07 -1.74 56.53
C ALA A 887 50.67 -1.10 56.58
N LEU A 888 50.36 -0.09 55.76
CA LEU A 888 49.03 0.55 55.74
C LEU A 888 47.93 -0.33 55.10
N ALA A 889 48.32 -1.31 54.27
CA ALA A 889 47.40 -2.32 53.74
C ALA A 889 46.90 -3.29 54.84
N ASP A 890 47.74 -3.54 55.85
CA ASP A 890 47.38 -4.32 57.04
C ASP A 890 46.57 -3.47 58.06
N GLU A 891 46.70 -2.13 58.01
CA GLU A 891 45.99 -1.18 58.87
C GLU A 891 44.48 -1.09 58.57
N ASN A 892 44.06 -1.22 57.30
CA ASN A 892 42.63 -1.21 56.93
C ASN A 892 41.87 -2.50 57.32
N GLN A 893 42.58 -3.62 57.47
CA GLN A 893 41.99 -4.87 57.96
C GLN A 893 41.92 -4.88 59.50
N SER A 894 42.88 -4.24 60.19
CA SER A 894 42.88 -4.04 61.65
C SER A 894 41.77 -3.08 62.13
N LEU A 895 41.43 -2.05 61.36
CA LEU A 895 40.33 -1.11 61.67
C LEU A 895 38.94 -1.78 61.68
N LYS A 896 38.73 -2.86 60.91
CA LYS A 896 37.47 -3.63 60.89
C LYS A 896 37.28 -4.49 62.15
N ASP A 897 38.35 -4.95 62.77
CA ASP A 897 38.27 -5.85 63.94
C ASP A 897 38.09 -5.08 65.26
N VAL A 898 38.45 -3.79 65.32
CA VAL A 898 38.20 -2.91 66.49
C VAL A 898 36.75 -2.37 66.52
N LEU A 899 36.10 -2.18 65.36
CA LEU A 899 34.71 -1.70 65.25
C LEU A 899 33.65 -2.77 65.59
N ASN A 900 33.98 -4.05 65.48
CA ASN A 900 33.07 -5.17 65.78
C ASN A 900 33.06 -5.60 67.25
N ASN A 901 33.90 -5.00 68.10
CA ASN A 901 33.90 -5.24 69.54
C ASN A 901 33.41 -3.98 70.27
N ASP A 902 32.12 -3.96 70.59
CA ASP A 902 31.44 -2.86 71.28
C ASP A 902 32.18 -2.38 72.54
N THR A 903 32.94 -3.28 73.21
CA THR A 903 33.78 -2.94 74.37
C THR A 903 34.96 -2.04 74.01
N GLU A 904 35.68 -2.39 72.94
CA GLU A 904 36.84 -1.63 72.47
C GLU A 904 36.41 -0.34 71.78
N LEU A 905 35.29 -0.36 71.05
CA LEU A 905 34.70 0.82 70.43
C LEU A 905 34.26 1.84 71.50
N GLN A 906 33.59 1.40 72.57
CA GLN A 906 33.21 2.28 73.69
C GLN A 906 34.44 2.78 74.47
N CYS A 907 35.48 1.96 74.64
CA CYS A 907 36.76 2.43 75.20
C CYS A 907 37.43 3.47 74.29
N GLN A 908 37.38 3.31 72.96
CA GLN A 908 37.96 4.27 72.02
C GLN A 908 37.18 5.58 71.96
N ILE A 909 35.84 5.50 72.03
CA ILE A 909 34.96 6.67 72.19
C ILE A 909 35.27 7.36 73.52
N LEU A 910 35.44 6.61 74.61
CA LEU A 910 35.80 7.17 75.93
C LEU A 910 37.15 7.91 75.88
N VAL A 911 38.18 7.29 75.29
CA VAL A 911 39.52 7.87 75.15
C VAL A 911 39.46 9.15 74.31
N ARG A 912 38.82 9.11 73.13
CA ARG A 912 38.81 10.26 72.20
C ARG A 912 37.82 11.36 72.56
N SER A 913 36.65 11.05 73.11
CA SER A 913 35.57 12.03 73.33
C SER A 913 35.51 12.60 74.75
N LYS A 914 36.14 11.94 75.74
CA LYS A 914 36.12 12.41 77.14
C LYS A 914 37.50 12.45 77.78
N LEU A 915 38.29 11.37 77.78
CA LEU A 915 39.55 11.36 78.53
C LEU A 915 40.62 12.25 77.91
N ILE A 916 40.83 12.20 76.59
CA ILE A 916 41.71 13.12 75.88
C ILE A 916 41.23 14.58 76.09
N PRO A 917 39.97 14.96 75.80
CA PRO A 917 39.49 16.32 76.00
C PRO A 917 39.61 16.83 77.44
N LEU A 918 39.24 16.05 78.47
CA LEU A 918 39.39 16.45 79.87
C LEU A 918 40.85 16.63 80.29
N THR A 919 41.75 15.78 79.77
CA THR A 919 43.20 15.87 80.01
C THR A 919 43.80 17.08 79.31
N GLN A 920 43.36 17.37 78.07
CA GLN A 920 43.75 18.54 77.29
C GLN A 920 43.26 19.85 77.93
N GLU A 921 42.01 19.90 78.37
CA GLU A 921 41.43 21.06 79.05
C GLU A 921 42.18 21.37 80.34
N TYR A 922 42.53 20.33 81.11
CA TYR A 922 43.27 20.52 82.34
C TYR A 922 44.73 20.90 82.08
N LEU A 923 45.37 20.40 81.03
CA LEU A 923 46.68 20.88 80.56
C LEU A 923 46.63 22.34 80.09
N ILE A 924 45.57 22.76 79.40
CA ILE A 924 45.33 24.17 79.05
C ILE A 924 45.10 25.01 80.30
N HIS A 925 44.41 24.45 81.30
CA HIS A 925 44.16 25.16 82.55
C HIS A 925 45.46 25.37 83.35
N LEU A 926 46.25 24.31 83.51
CA LEU A 926 47.59 24.39 84.10
C LEU A 926 48.48 25.32 83.28
N ALA A 927 48.38 25.30 81.95
CA ALA A 927 49.05 26.25 81.08
C ALA A 927 48.66 27.70 81.34
N LYS A 928 47.39 28.00 81.63
CA LYS A 928 46.95 29.36 81.98
C LYS A 928 47.44 29.77 83.36
N GLU A 929 47.49 28.86 84.33
CA GLU A 929 48.08 29.15 85.65
C GLU A 929 49.59 29.34 85.52
N VAL A 930 50.24 28.52 84.71
CA VAL A 930 51.64 28.68 84.34
C VAL A 930 51.86 30.01 83.61
N LYS A 931 50.93 30.44 82.74
CA LYS A 931 50.94 31.79 82.20
C LYS A 931 50.87 32.82 83.33
N GLN A 932 49.89 32.74 84.23
CA GLN A 932 49.65 33.74 85.27
C GLN A 932 50.60 33.73 86.48
N SER A 933 51.35 32.66 86.75
CA SER A 933 52.14 32.56 87.98
C SER A 933 53.59 32.16 87.75
N VAL A 934 53.89 31.65 86.55
CA VAL A 934 55.21 31.09 86.22
C VAL A 934 55.85 31.83 85.05
N ASN A 935 55.10 32.17 84.00
CA ASN A 935 55.58 32.84 82.80
C ASN A 935 54.42 33.60 82.09
N HIS A 936 54.20 34.89 82.40
CA HIS A 936 53.07 35.70 81.86
C HIS A 936 53.08 35.89 80.34
N GLU A 937 54.22 35.67 79.67
CA GLU A 937 54.31 35.69 78.21
C GLU A 937 53.93 34.35 77.56
N LEU A 938 53.68 33.28 78.34
CA LEU A 938 53.27 31.97 77.81
C LEU A 938 52.04 32.10 76.89
N VAL A 939 52.18 31.72 75.61
CA VAL A 939 51.10 31.78 74.61
C VAL A 939 50.26 30.52 74.71
N VAL A 940 49.21 30.56 75.55
CA VAL A 940 48.27 29.45 75.68
C VAL A 940 47.27 29.46 74.52
N THR A 941 47.41 28.54 73.57
CA THR A 941 46.42 28.31 72.50
C THR A 941 45.87 26.89 72.58
N ASN A 942 44.59 26.73 72.27
CA ASN A 942 43.89 25.46 72.36
C ASN A 942 44.08 24.59 71.10
N VAL A 943 44.87 25.07 70.12
CA VAL A 943 44.94 24.50 68.76
C VAL A 943 45.86 23.26 68.68
N SER A 944 46.86 23.14 69.57
CA SER A 944 47.72 21.95 69.67
C SER A 944 48.30 21.75 71.09
N ILE A 945 47.77 20.76 71.81
CA ILE A 945 48.13 20.46 73.20
C ILE A 945 49.57 19.94 73.38
N PRO A 946 50.12 19.08 72.48
CA PRO A 946 51.53 18.69 72.56
C PRO A 946 52.48 19.89 72.53
N SER A 947 52.16 20.93 71.75
CA SER A 947 52.94 22.19 71.72
C SER A 947 52.89 22.91 73.05
N LEU A 948 51.71 22.94 73.69
CA LEU A 948 51.51 23.57 75.00
C LEU A 948 52.24 22.84 76.14
N ILE A 949 52.23 21.50 76.13
CA ILE A 949 53.01 20.63 77.05
C ILE A 949 54.49 20.98 77.00
N GLU A 950 55.01 21.12 75.79
CA GLU A 950 56.41 21.42 75.56
C GLU A 950 56.77 22.86 75.97
N ASP A 951 55.90 23.84 75.70
CA ASP A 951 56.07 25.24 76.10
C ASP A 951 56.17 25.42 77.64
N ILE A 952 55.51 24.54 78.41
CA ILE A 952 55.45 24.59 79.87
C ILE A 952 56.53 23.73 80.54
N ARG A 953 56.86 22.54 79.97
CA ARG A 953 58.03 21.73 80.38
C ARG A 953 59.36 22.50 80.14
N ARG A 954 59.37 23.48 79.21
CA ARG A 954 60.44 24.47 78.93
C ARG A 954 60.58 25.62 79.94
N ILE A 955 59.69 25.72 80.94
CA ILE A 955 59.90 26.68 82.05
C ILE A 955 60.91 26.06 83.00
N ASP A 956 62.18 26.39 82.77
CA ASP A 956 63.31 25.84 83.51
C ASP A 956 63.22 26.17 85.02
N VAL A 957 62.67 27.34 85.38
CA VAL A 957 62.47 27.82 86.77
C VAL A 957 60.97 28.09 87.05
N TRP A 958 60.16 27.05 87.38
CA TRP A 958 58.86 27.24 88.08
C TRP A 958 59.20 27.77 89.50
N PRO A 959 58.50 28.77 90.06
CA PRO A 959 58.82 29.33 91.37
C PRO A 959 59.07 28.22 92.41
N GLU A 960 60.21 28.22 93.11
CA GLU A 960 60.46 27.27 94.23
C GLU A 960 59.60 27.65 95.47
N ASN A 961 58.28 27.96 95.29
CA ASN A 961 57.22 27.90 96.30
C ASN A 961 56.44 26.59 96.15
N GLU A 962 55.87 26.09 97.24
CA GLU A 962 55.14 24.83 97.23
C GLU A 962 54.07 24.82 96.11
N SER A 963 53.19 25.82 96.00
CA SER A 963 52.13 25.87 94.97
C SER A 963 52.63 25.77 93.51
N SER A 964 53.78 26.36 93.13
CA SER A 964 54.36 26.25 91.77
C SER A 964 55.20 24.98 91.58
N SER A 965 55.82 24.42 92.64
CA SER A 965 56.42 23.07 92.67
C SER A 965 55.38 21.96 92.49
N ILE A 966 54.25 22.06 93.21
CA ILE A 966 53.09 21.17 93.06
C ILE A 966 52.45 21.37 91.66
N LEU A 967 52.33 22.60 91.15
CA LEU A 967 51.80 22.85 89.80
C LEU A 967 52.70 22.21 88.72
N LYS A 968 54.04 22.21 88.87
CA LYS A 968 54.99 21.51 87.96
C LYS A 968 54.79 20.00 87.97
N LYS A 969 54.78 19.41 89.17
CA LYS A 969 54.50 17.97 89.35
C LYS A 969 53.16 17.55 88.73
N LYS A 970 52.10 18.34 88.93
CA LYS A 970 50.78 18.11 88.27
C LYS A 970 50.86 18.17 86.77
N PHE A 971 51.56 19.17 86.23
CA PHE A 971 51.71 19.32 84.79
C PHE A 971 52.42 18.14 84.16
N ASP A 972 53.58 17.75 84.69
CA ASP A 972 54.35 16.62 84.18
C ASP A 972 53.56 15.30 84.24
N SER A 973 52.83 15.09 85.35
CA SER A 973 51.99 13.91 85.54
C SER A 973 50.81 13.85 84.55
N VAL A 974 50.07 14.95 84.38
CA VAL A 974 48.94 15.01 83.41
C VAL A 974 49.44 14.94 81.98
N SER A 975 50.62 15.52 81.70
CA SER A 975 51.24 15.44 80.38
C SER A 975 51.60 14.00 80.02
N ALA A 976 52.17 13.24 80.97
CA ALA A 976 52.48 11.82 80.78
C ALA A 976 51.21 10.97 80.59
N LEU A 977 50.11 11.34 81.24
CA LEU A 977 48.79 10.73 81.05
C LEU A 977 48.20 11.03 79.66
N TYR A 978 48.30 12.27 79.20
CA TYR A 978 47.89 12.69 77.86
C TYR A 978 48.66 11.95 76.76
N GLU A 979 49.98 11.85 76.92
CA GLU A 979 50.86 11.13 76.02
C GLU A 979 50.51 9.64 75.96
N HIS A 980 50.19 9.03 77.10
CA HIS A 980 49.77 7.63 77.14
C HIS A 980 48.45 7.37 76.38
N LEU A 981 47.44 8.24 76.51
CA LEU A 981 46.18 8.11 75.77
C LEU A 981 46.37 8.26 74.25
N ASN A 982 47.36 9.04 73.83
CA ASN A 982 47.69 9.28 72.42
C ASN A 982 48.85 8.39 71.89
N ASP A 983 49.28 7.36 72.63
CA ASP A 983 50.33 6.45 72.17
C ASP A 983 49.76 5.48 71.13
N ASP A 984 50.05 5.71 69.85
CA ASP A 984 49.53 4.91 68.74
C ASP A 984 50.08 3.46 68.73
N ARG A 985 51.11 3.15 69.53
CA ARG A 985 51.67 1.79 69.65
C ARG A 985 50.78 0.84 70.45
N VAL A 986 49.86 1.36 71.27
CA VAL A 986 48.91 0.54 72.03
C VAL A 986 47.67 0.32 71.17
N ILE A 987 47.54 -0.88 70.61
CA ILE A 987 46.57 -1.17 69.54
C ILE A 987 45.13 -1.34 70.08
N LYS A 988 44.95 -1.82 71.33
CA LYS A 988 43.63 -2.01 71.94
C LYS A 988 43.20 -0.81 72.81
N PRO A 989 42.08 -0.13 72.49
CA PRO A 989 41.59 1.01 73.25
C PRO A 989 41.38 0.79 74.76
N SER A 990 40.99 -0.41 75.20
CA SER A 990 40.79 -0.72 76.62
C SER A 990 42.08 -0.70 77.43
N ASP A 991 43.22 -1.08 76.82
CA ASP A 991 44.52 -1.09 77.48
C ASP A 991 45.02 0.35 77.74
N LYS A 992 44.66 1.30 76.86
CA LYS A 992 44.90 2.74 77.09
C LYS A 992 44.10 3.26 78.27
N VAL A 993 42.85 2.84 78.45
CA VAL A 993 42.00 3.25 79.59
C VAL A 993 42.56 2.68 80.90
N ILE A 994 42.97 1.40 80.91
CA ILE A 994 43.54 0.73 82.10
C ILE A 994 44.90 1.34 82.48
N GLY A 995 45.77 1.58 81.50
CA GLY A 995 47.08 2.21 81.73
C GLY A 995 46.96 3.67 82.18
N PHE A 996 46.00 4.43 81.63
CA PHE A 996 45.68 5.79 82.10
C PHE A 996 45.18 5.79 83.54
N TYR A 997 44.27 4.89 83.91
CA TYR A 997 43.81 4.75 85.30
C TYR A 997 44.96 4.44 86.26
N THR A 998 45.87 3.55 85.86
CA THR A 998 47.03 3.15 86.68
C THR A 998 47.98 4.33 86.91
N LYS A 999 48.38 5.04 85.86
CA LYS A 999 49.26 6.23 85.96
C LYS A 999 48.58 7.40 86.69
N LEU A 1000 47.26 7.56 86.56
CA LEU A 1000 46.51 8.62 87.23
C LEU A 1000 46.46 8.38 88.74
N ASN A 1001 46.29 7.12 89.13
CA ASN A 1001 46.29 6.72 90.53
C ASN A 1001 47.68 6.87 91.17
N GLU A 1002 48.75 6.51 90.45
CA GLU A 1002 50.15 6.74 90.88
C GLU A 1002 50.47 8.23 91.07
N ALA A 1003 50.13 9.07 90.08
CA ALA A 1003 50.31 10.51 90.16
C ALA A 1003 49.52 11.16 91.31
N ASN A 1004 48.32 10.65 91.59
CA ASN A 1004 47.47 11.17 92.66
C ASN A 1004 48.03 10.90 94.06
N GLU A 1005 48.61 9.74 94.32
CA GLU A 1005 49.20 9.40 95.62
C GLU A 1005 50.36 10.35 95.99
N ASP A 1006 51.08 10.88 94.99
CA ASP A 1006 52.15 11.86 95.16
C ASP A 1006 51.66 13.31 95.25
N ILE A 1007 50.59 13.69 94.54
CA ILE A 1007 50.12 15.08 94.43
C ILE A 1007 49.03 15.44 95.47
N LYS A 1008 48.23 14.47 95.95
CA LYS A 1008 47.12 14.63 96.91
C LYS A 1008 47.52 15.25 98.25
N LYS A 1009 48.81 15.20 98.61
CA LYS A 1009 49.36 15.83 99.81
C LYS A 1009 49.19 17.35 99.83
N HIS A 1010 48.86 17.95 98.69
CA HIS A 1010 48.88 19.39 98.50
C HIS A 1010 47.53 20.03 98.11
N LYS A 1011 46.39 19.35 98.36
CA LYS A 1011 44.99 19.83 98.28
C LYS A 1011 44.70 20.96 97.26
N ASP A 1012 44.97 20.71 95.98
CA ASP A 1012 44.53 21.62 94.91
C ASP A 1012 43.12 21.25 94.42
N PRO A 1013 42.13 22.17 94.53
CA PRO A 1013 40.76 21.93 94.13
C PRO A 1013 40.59 21.61 92.64
N LYS A 1014 41.40 22.21 91.75
CA LYS A 1014 41.28 21.99 90.31
C LYS A 1014 41.91 20.67 89.88
N TRP A 1015 43.00 20.25 90.52
CA TRP A 1015 43.53 18.88 90.39
C TRP A 1015 42.53 17.83 90.86
N GLN A 1016 41.95 18.04 92.04
CA GLN A 1016 40.93 17.15 92.59
C GLN A 1016 39.71 17.08 91.65
N ARG A 1017 39.29 18.20 91.07
CA ARG A 1017 38.20 18.24 90.08
C ARG A 1017 38.59 17.56 88.76
N TYR A 1018 39.80 17.74 88.26
CA TYR A 1018 40.29 17.02 87.07
C TYR A 1018 40.31 15.51 87.28
N ILE A 1019 40.94 15.05 88.37
CA ILE A 1019 40.97 13.63 88.74
C ILE A 1019 39.57 13.07 88.86
N ALA A 1020 38.68 13.80 89.50
CA ALA A 1020 37.40 13.23 89.84
C ALA A 1020 36.36 13.40 88.71
N ASN A 1021 36.58 14.34 87.77
CA ASN A 1021 35.90 14.35 86.46
C ASN A 1021 36.39 13.20 85.56
N THR A 1022 37.69 12.95 85.47
CA THR A 1022 38.22 11.81 84.70
C THR A 1022 37.85 10.47 85.34
N ALA A 1023 37.90 10.35 86.66
CA ALA A 1023 37.47 9.16 87.39
C ALA A 1023 35.94 8.96 87.35
N ALA A 1024 35.12 10.02 87.35
CA ALA A 1024 33.68 9.91 87.11
C ALA A 1024 33.39 9.44 85.68
N VAL A 1025 34.11 9.95 84.68
CA VAL A 1025 33.99 9.50 83.27
C VAL A 1025 34.38 8.03 83.11
N ILE A 1026 35.52 7.62 83.68
CA ILE A 1026 35.97 6.22 83.67
C ILE A 1026 35.00 5.35 84.47
N GLY A 1027 34.52 5.83 85.62
CA GLY A 1027 33.55 5.16 86.48
C GLY A 1027 32.18 4.97 85.82
N ILE A 1028 31.71 5.93 85.01
CA ILE A 1028 30.45 5.82 84.25
C ILE A 1028 30.55 4.71 83.19
N VAL A 1029 31.70 4.52 82.54
CA VAL A 1029 31.89 3.44 81.53
C VAL A 1029 32.14 2.08 82.18
N LEU A 1030 32.99 2.02 83.22
CA LEU A 1030 33.28 0.78 83.94
C LEU A 1030 32.06 0.23 84.69
N THR A 1031 31.04 1.05 85.00
CA THR A 1031 29.81 0.59 85.65
C THR A 1031 28.59 0.49 84.73
N GLY A 1032 28.61 1.13 83.55
CA GLY A 1032 27.44 1.22 82.67
C GLY A 1032 27.45 0.37 81.40
N VAL A 1033 28.63 -0.03 80.88
CA VAL A 1033 28.72 -0.70 79.56
C VAL A 1033 29.38 -2.08 79.60
N LEU A 1034 30.18 -2.40 80.63
CA LEU A 1034 30.97 -3.65 80.69
C LEU A 1034 30.79 -4.50 81.97
N PRO A 1035 29.58 -4.81 82.46
CA PRO A 1035 29.43 -5.70 83.61
C PRO A 1035 29.35 -7.17 83.17
N GLY A 1036 30.37 -7.66 82.44
CA GLY A 1036 30.33 -9.03 81.87
C GLY A 1036 31.66 -9.74 81.64
N LEU A 1037 32.81 -9.09 81.81
CA LEU A 1037 34.11 -9.75 81.88
C LEU A 1037 34.87 -9.26 83.11
N ALA A 1038 35.47 -10.23 83.78
CA ALA A 1038 36.28 -10.20 84.98
C ALA A 1038 37.46 -9.20 85.01
N ALA A 1039 37.29 -7.92 84.66
CA ALA A 1039 38.41 -6.96 84.65
C ALA A 1039 38.86 -6.57 86.07
N LEU A 1040 37.94 -6.39 87.03
CA LEU A 1040 38.33 -6.14 88.43
C LEU A 1040 38.82 -7.41 89.15
N ALA A 1041 38.38 -8.60 88.71
CA ALA A 1041 38.90 -9.86 89.23
C ALA A 1041 40.29 -10.21 88.65
N ILE A 1042 40.61 -9.82 87.41
CA ILE A 1042 41.95 -9.98 86.81
C ILE A 1042 42.96 -9.03 87.46
N VAL A 1043 42.60 -7.78 87.78
CA VAL A 1043 43.50 -6.88 88.53
C VAL A 1043 43.82 -7.46 89.93
N SER A 1044 42.84 -8.06 90.60
CA SER A 1044 43.07 -8.78 91.86
C SER A 1044 43.92 -10.06 91.68
N ALA A 1045 43.76 -10.77 90.57
CA ALA A 1045 44.49 -12.01 90.30
C ALA A 1045 45.93 -11.80 89.83
N VAL A 1046 46.24 -10.66 89.20
CA VAL A 1046 47.59 -10.38 88.65
C VAL A 1046 48.44 -9.49 89.56
N THR A 1047 47.86 -8.63 90.42
CA THR A 1047 48.64 -7.70 91.27
C THR A 1047 48.55 -7.92 92.77
N GLY A 1048 47.73 -8.87 93.25
CA GLY A 1048 47.68 -9.24 94.66
C GLY A 1048 47.21 -8.14 95.63
N ASN A 1049 46.64 -7.03 95.16
CA ASN A 1049 46.11 -5.95 96.01
C ASN A 1049 44.75 -5.44 95.53
N SER A 1050 43.81 -5.20 96.46
CA SER A 1050 42.49 -4.60 96.19
C SER A 1050 42.61 -3.12 95.74
N PRO A 1051 41.76 -2.59 94.85
CA PRO A 1051 41.73 -1.15 94.54
C PRO A 1051 41.15 -0.37 95.74
N LYS A 1052 42.02 0.24 96.55
CA LYS A 1052 41.67 0.95 97.80
C LYS A 1052 41.09 2.37 97.62
N PHE A 1053 40.57 2.76 96.45
CA PHE A 1053 40.25 4.17 96.16
C PHE A 1053 38.76 4.58 96.25
N TRP A 1054 37.79 3.68 96.46
CA TRP A 1054 36.36 4.09 96.50
C TRP A 1054 35.50 3.42 97.59
N GLN A 1055 36.05 3.22 98.79
CA GLN A 1055 35.25 2.97 99.99
C GLN A 1055 35.56 4.08 100.99
N SER A 1056 34.54 4.69 101.61
CA SER A 1056 34.69 5.90 102.41
C SER A 1056 35.22 7.01 101.49
N LYS A 1057 36.37 7.62 101.72
CA LYS A 1057 37.39 7.81 100.66
C LYS A 1057 36.97 7.41 99.19
N GLY A 1058 36.11 8.19 98.52
CA GLY A 1058 35.47 7.90 97.20
C GLY A 1058 34.11 8.58 96.89
N GLN A 1059 32.99 8.09 97.40
CA GLN A 1059 31.67 8.09 96.72
C GLN A 1059 30.90 9.43 96.56
N THR A 1060 31.14 10.45 97.38
CA THR A 1060 30.36 11.72 97.35
C THR A 1060 30.71 12.65 96.19
N PHE A 1061 31.83 12.43 95.50
CA PHE A 1061 32.25 13.29 94.39
C PHE A 1061 31.42 13.03 93.11
N ILE A 1062 31.00 11.79 92.87
CA ILE A 1062 30.27 11.39 91.66
C ILE A 1062 28.87 12.02 91.61
N GLU A 1063 28.22 12.25 92.75
CA GLU A 1063 26.89 12.87 92.81
C GLU A 1063 26.93 14.36 92.44
N LYS A 1064 27.98 15.10 92.80
CA LYS A 1064 28.12 16.52 92.49
C LYS A 1064 28.47 16.80 91.02
N ALA A 1065 29.19 15.89 90.36
CA ALA A 1065 29.57 16.06 88.96
C ALA A 1065 28.41 15.82 87.98
N LYS A 1066 27.36 15.09 88.39
CA LYS A 1066 26.16 14.83 87.57
C LYS A 1066 25.22 16.05 87.44
N GLU A 1067 25.26 17.01 88.38
CA GLU A 1067 24.33 18.16 88.38
C GLU A 1067 24.82 19.37 87.55
N GLU A 1068 26.12 19.60 87.38
CA GLU A 1068 26.63 20.84 86.76
C GLU A 1068 26.63 20.88 85.22
N VAL A 1069 26.46 19.75 84.51
CA VAL A 1069 26.56 19.71 83.02
C VAL A 1069 25.24 20.04 82.32
N ASN A 1070 24.09 20.00 83.01
CA ASN A 1070 22.77 20.15 82.38
C ASN A 1070 22.30 21.61 82.14
N HIS A 1071 23.09 22.66 82.42
CA HIS A 1071 22.54 24.04 82.46
C HIS A 1071 23.22 25.15 81.64
N ASN A 1072 24.17 24.88 80.72
CA ASN A 1072 24.73 25.93 79.85
C ASN A 1072 24.55 25.65 78.33
N LEU A 1073 23.37 26.06 77.82
CA LEU A 1073 23.05 26.74 76.53
C LEU A 1073 23.44 26.08 75.18
N PRO A 1074 22.84 26.49 74.03
CA PRO A 1074 21.49 26.99 73.72
C PRO A 1074 20.87 26.19 72.51
N THR A 1075 19.64 26.36 71.99
CA THR A 1075 19.00 27.57 71.45
C THR A 1075 17.57 27.24 70.96
N ILE A 1076 16.61 28.15 71.23
CA ILE A 1076 15.69 28.85 70.29
C ILE A 1076 15.02 28.00 69.18
N SER A 1077 13.72 27.98 68.89
CA SER A 1077 12.43 28.63 69.28
C SER A 1077 11.37 28.07 68.27
N PRO A 1078 10.11 28.57 68.13
CA PRO A 1078 9.13 29.14 69.06
C PRO A 1078 7.74 28.42 69.01
N THR A 1079 7.02 28.47 70.14
CA THR A 1079 5.55 28.65 70.38
C THR A 1079 4.51 27.99 69.45
N LYS A 1080 3.37 27.43 69.88
CA LYS A 1080 2.63 27.43 71.16
C LYS A 1080 1.49 26.40 71.04
N GLY A 1081 1.28 25.57 72.07
CA GLY A 1081 -0.03 25.12 72.57
C GLY A 1081 -0.92 24.21 71.71
N SER A 1082 -0.84 22.90 71.93
CA SER A 1082 -1.94 22.07 72.50
C SER A 1082 -1.32 20.85 73.16
#